data_AF-A0A231PJX9-F1
#
_entry.id   AF-A0A231PJX9-F1
#
_cell.length_a   1.000
_cell.length_b   1.000
_cell.length_c   1.000
_cell.angle_alpha   90.00
_cell.angle_beta   90.00
_cell.angle_gamma   90.00
#
_symmetry.space_group_name_H-M   'P 1'
#
loop_
_entity.id
_entity.type
_entity.pdbx_description
1 polymer ?
#
loop_
_entity_poly.entity_id
_entity_poly.type
_entity_poly.pdbx_seq_one_letter_code
_entity_poly.pdbx_strand_id
1 'polypeptide(L)'
;MTDETQGRVLPVTDLSLVVLIGASGSGKSTFARRNFKPTEVVSSDFCRGLVSDDENDQSATKDAFDVLHYIAGKRLAAGRRTVVDATSVQSEARRQLIDLARQYDVLPIAIVLDVPEEVCAERNAARSDRADMPRRVIQRHTRELRRSLRHLEREGFRKVHVLRGAQEVEHATVVTEKRFNDLTHLTGPFDIIGDIHGCAAELEALLGKLGYTDGVHPEGRTAVFVGDLVDRGPDSPGVLRRVMSMVKSGNALCVPGNHENKYGRYLRGRNVQHTHGLAETIEQMAGQSEEFVAEVRQFLDGLVSHYVLDGGRLVVCHAGLPEKYHGRTSGRVRSHALYGDTTGETDEFGLPVRYPWAEEYRGRAAVVYGHTPVPEATWLNNTICLDTGAVFGGKLTALRWPERELVDVPAERVWYEPLKPLRSEAPGGHDGRPLDLADVRGRRVVETRHQGRISVREENAAAALEVMSRFAVDPRLLPYLPPTMAPTATSHVDGYLEHPAEAFAQYERDGVARVVCEEKHMGSRAVALVCRDAQAARKRFGVDGPTGSVYTRTGRPFLDDDTLTEAILDRLRTAIGEAGLWDELETDWLLLDAELMPWSLKASGLLRSQYAAVGAASGAVFPGALDALRGAAERGVDVSGLLARTGERAAEAAAFTAAYRRYCWTTDGLDGVRLAPFQILAVQGRSLAALPHDEQLALIDRLVEHDGSGLLRTTRRLYVDTADPESVRAGVDWWLEMTGRGGEGMVVKPVGAVVRDGQGRLVQPGIKCRGREYLRIIYGPEYTRPENLARLRSRFLNHKRSLAIREYALGLEALDRLAGGEPLWRVHEAVFGVLALESEPVDPRL
;
A
#
# COMPACT_ATOMS: atom_id res chain seq x y z
N MET A 1 -9.35 58.78 -21.76
CA MET A 1 -10.33 57.89 -21.11
C MET A 1 -10.39 56.62 -21.92
N THR A 2 -9.55 55.64 -21.57
CA THR A 2 -9.57 54.28 -22.13
C THR A 2 -10.15 53.41 -21.02
N ASP A 3 -11.44 53.13 -21.13
CA ASP A 3 -12.16 52.20 -20.26
C ASP A 3 -11.66 50.79 -20.60
N GLU A 4 -10.67 50.29 -19.87
CA GLU A 4 -10.28 48.89 -19.93
C GLU A 4 -11.48 48.08 -19.45
N THR A 5 -12.22 47.48 -20.38
CA THR A 5 -13.30 46.53 -20.10
C THR A 5 -12.72 45.34 -19.32
N GLN A 6 -12.70 45.43 -17.99
CA GLN A 6 -12.34 44.34 -17.09
C GLN A 6 -13.33 43.19 -17.31
N GLY A 7 -12.87 42.12 -17.94
CA GLY A 7 -13.65 40.90 -18.17
C GLY A 7 -14.07 40.23 -16.87
N ARG A 8 -15.27 39.64 -16.85
CA ARG A 8 -15.83 39.02 -15.64
C ARG A 8 -15.14 37.70 -15.29
N VAL A 9 -14.61 37.61 -14.07
CA VAL A 9 -13.98 36.38 -13.56
C VAL A 9 -15.04 35.45 -12.95
N LEU A 10 -15.06 34.19 -13.38
CA LEU A 10 -15.99 33.16 -12.93
C LEU A 10 -15.25 32.09 -12.11
N PRO A 11 -15.32 32.13 -10.77
CA PRO A 11 -14.70 31.11 -9.94
C PRO A 11 -15.48 29.78 -10.01
N VAL A 12 -14.79 28.69 -10.34
CA VAL A 12 -15.33 27.33 -10.51
C VAL A 12 -14.43 26.34 -9.78
N THR A 13 -15.02 25.45 -8.97
CA THR A 13 -14.21 24.51 -8.19
C THR A 13 -13.54 23.43 -9.05
N ASP A 14 -12.33 23.04 -8.65
CA ASP A 14 -11.51 21.99 -9.26
C ASP A 14 -12.19 20.60 -9.34
N LEU A 15 -13.16 20.33 -8.47
CA LEU A 15 -14.09 19.22 -8.55
C LEU A 15 -15.54 19.73 -8.52
N SER A 16 -16.20 19.67 -9.67
CA SER A 16 -17.59 20.09 -9.87
C SER A 16 -18.19 19.51 -11.14
N LEU A 17 -19.52 19.54 -11.21
CA LEU A 17 -20.24 19.43 -12.48
C LEU A 17 -20.68 20.83 -12.91
N VAL A 18 -20.06 21.34 -13.97
CA VAL A 18 -20.42 22.62 -14.58
C VAL A 18 -21.43 22.36 -15.69
N VAL A 19 -22.56 23.03 -15.65
CA VAL A 19 -23.60 22.94 -16.68
C VAL A 19 -23.65 24.27 -17.42
N LEU A 20 -23.31 24.24 -18.72
CA LEU A 20 -23.51 25.39 -19.58
C LEU A 20 -25.00 25.47 -19.95
N ILE A 21 -25.57 26.66 -19.79
CA ILE A 21 -27.00 26.90 -20.03
C ILE A 21 -27.13 28.06 -21.01
N GLY A 22 -27.82 27.84 -22.13
CA GLY A 22 -28.04 28.90 -23.12
C GLY A 22 -28.65 28.40 -24.41
N ALA A 23 -29.31 29.30 -25.14
CA ALA A 23 -29.91 28.98 -26.43
C ALA A 23 -28.87 28.47 -27.45
N SER A 24 -29.34 27.77 -28.50
CA SER A 24 -28.48 27.48 -29.64
C SER A 24 -27.97 28.80 -30.23
N GLY A 25 -26.68 28.89 -30.58
CA GLY A 25 -26.05 30.14 -31.06
C GLY A 25 -25.57 31.09 -29.96
N SER A 26 -25.83 30.82 -28.67
CA SER A 26 -25.38 31.71 -27.57
C SER A 26 -23.86 31.72 -27.32
N GLY A 27 -23.11 30.80 -27.93
CA GLY A 27 -21.64 30.73 -27.82
C GLY A 27 -21.10 29.74 -26.78
N LYS A 28 -21.93 28.83 -26.23
CA LYS A 28 -21.52 27.84 -25.20
C LYS A 28 -20.27 27.05 -25.57
N SER A 29 -20.27 26.38 -26.72
CA SER A 29 -19.14 25.55 -27.15
C SER A 29 -17.85 26.36 -27.36
N THR A 30 -17.97 27.60 -27.83
CA THR A 30 -16.84 28.53 -27.96
C THR A 30 -16.32 28.96 -26.59
N PHE A 31 -17.24 29.31 -25.68
CA PHE A 31 -16.91 29.64 -24.29
C PHE A 31 -16.22 28.46 -23.59
N ALA A 32 -16.73 27.23 -23.79
CA ALA A 32 -16.20 26.02 -23.21
C ALA A 32 -14.76 25.76 -23.67
N ARG A 33 -14.53 25.80 -25.00
CA ARG A 33 -13.22 25.60 -25.61
C ARG A 33 -12.17 26.61 -25.17
N ARG A 34 -12.58 27.85 -24.89
CA ARG A 34 -11.67 28.91 -24.45
C ARG A 34 -11.29 28.78 -22.97
N ASN A 35 -12.22 28.34 -22.13
CA ASN A 35 -12.08 28.42 -20.67
C ASN A 35 -11.80 27.08 -19.98
N PHE A 36 -11.98 25.96 -20.66
CA PHE A 36 -11.78 24.62 -20.11
C PHE A 36 -10.93 23.76 -21.05
N LYS A 37 -10.27 22.75 -20.48
CA LYS A 37 -9.49 21.79 -21.28
C LYS A 37 -10.46 20.99 -22.18
N PRO A 38 -10.07 20.58 -23.40
CA PRO A 38 -10.91 19.75 -24.25
C PRO A 38 -11.42 18.49 -23.55
N THR A 39 -10.58 17.88 -22.71
CA THR A 39 -10.93 16.69 -21.93
C THR A 39 -11.94 16.96 -20.81
N GLU A 40 -12.15 18.20 -20.39
CA GLU A 40 -13.13 18.54 -19.34
C GLU A 40 -14.55 18.68 -19.90
N VAL A 41 -14.69 18.93 -21.20
CA VAL A 41 -15.97 19.22 -21.85
C VAL A 41 -16.58 17.94 -22.42
N VAL A 42 -17.81 17.65 -22.03
CA VAL A 42 -18.64 16.58 -22.59
C VAL A 42 -19.82 17.24 -23.30
N SER A 43 -19.82 17.18 -24.62
CA SER A 43 -20.84 17.82 -25.46
C SER A 43 -21.92 16.81 -25.85
N SER A 44 -23.19 17.23 -25.77
CA SER A 44 -24.30 16.41 -26.28
C SER A 44 -24.23 16.18 -27.79
N ASP A 45 -23.63 17.13 -28.52
CA ASP A 45 -23.50 17.07 -29.98
C ASP A 45 -22.42 16.04 -30.35
N PHE A 46 -21.27 16.07 -29.67
CA PHE A 46 -20.23 15.06 -29.83
C PHE A 46 -20.71 13.65 -29.46
N CYS A 47 -21.42 13.51 -28.33
CA CYS A 47 -21.97 12.20 -27.92
C CYS A 47 -23.00 11.67 -28.92
N ARG A 48 -23.70 12.55 -29.64
CA ARG A 48 -24.63 12.16 -30.70
C ARG A 48 -23.88 11.65 -31.92
N GLY A 49 -22.84 12.36 -32.37
CA GLY A 49 -21.95 11.86 -33.42
C GLY A 49 -21.38 10.47 -33.12
N LEU A 50 -21.07 10.15 -31.86
CA LEU A 50 -20.59 8.82 -31.46
C LEU A 50 -21.62 7.69 -31.64
N VAL A 51 -22.92 7.99 -31.61
CA VAL A 51 -23.99 6.96 -31.67
C VAL A 51 -24.73 6.93 -33.00
N SER A 52 -24.66 7.99 -33.81
CA SER A 52 -25.38 8.10 -35.08
C SER A 52 -24.51 8.52 -36.29
N ASP A 53 -23.20 8.71 -36.11
CA ASP A 53 -22.28 9.29 -37.10
C ASP A 53 -22.67 10.71 -37.59
N ASP A 54 -23.62 11.36 -36.91
CA ASP A 54 -24.11 12.73 -37.22
C ASP A 54 -24.46 13.50 -35.93
N GLU A 55 -23.72 14.58 -35.66
CA GLU A 55 -23.92 15.47 -34.50
C GLU A 55 -25.25 16.25 -34.52
N ASN A 56 -26.03 16.16 -35.60
CA ASN A 56 -27.33 16.83 -35.75
C ASN A 56 -28.53 15.86 -35.75
N ASP A 57 -28.34 14.54 -35.74
CA ASP A 57 -29.43 13.56 -35.75
C ASP A 57 -30.25 13.60 -34.45
N GLN A 58 -31.41 14.24 -34.50
CA GLN A 58 -32.28 14.40 -33.33
C GLN A 58 -32.92 13.08 -32.86
N SER A 59 -32.96 12.04 -33.69
CA SER A 59 -33.51 10.73 -33.31
C SER A 59 -32.64 10.03 -32.25
N ALA A 60 -31.32 10.27 -32.29
CA ALA A 60 -30.34 9.71 -31.36
C ALA A 60 -30.19 10.50 -30.04
N THR A 61 -31.10 11.44 -29.73
CA THR A 61 -30.97 12.31 -28.54
C THR A 61 -30.90 11.53 -27.24
N LYS A 62 -31.72 10.50 -27.09
CA LYS A 62 -31.75 9.70 -25.86
C LYS A 62 -30.41 9.01 -25.64
N ASP A 63 -29.92 8.28 -26.65
CA ASP A 63 -28.66 7.53 -26.58
C ASP A 63 -27.45 8.46 -26.39
N ALA A 64 -27.46 9.64 -27.03
CA ALA A 64 -26.43 10.66 -26.83
C ALA A 64 -26.35 11.15 -25.37
N PHE A 65 -27.50 11.37 -24.71
CA PHE A 65 -27.53 11.77 -23.31
C PHE A 65 -27.15 10.61 -22.37
N ASP A 66 -27.47 9.36 -22.70
CA ASP A 66 -27.03 8.19 -21.93
C ASP A 66 -25.50 8.07 -21.93
N VAL A 67 -24.86 8.24 -23.09
CA VAL A 67 -23.39 8.30 -23.22
C VAL A 67 -22.81 9.49 -22.44
N LEU A 68 -23.42 10.67 -22.56
CA LEU A 68 -22.99 11.88 -21.85
C LEU A 68 -23.00 11.68 -20.33
N HIS A 69 -24.10 11.17 -19.77
CA HIS A 69 -24.22 10.90 -18.34
C HIS A 69 -23.22 9.84 -17.87
N TYR A 70 -22.98 8.80 -18.68
CA TYR A 70 -21.98 7.77 -18.37
C TYR A 70 -20.56 8.37 -18.29
N ILE A 71 -20.14 9.12 -19.32
CA ILE A 71 -18.81 9.77 -19.35
C ILE A 71 -18.69 10.74 -18.18
N ALA A 72 -19.68 11.61 -17.98
CA ALA A 72 -19.68 12.58 -16.90
C ALA A 72 -19.59 11.89 -15.53
N GLY A 73 -20.36 10.82 -15.31
CA GLY A 73 -20.32 10.03 -14.09
C GLY A 73 -18.94 9.43 -13.81
N LYS A 74 -18.30 8.81 -14.81
CA LYS A 74 -16.93 8.25 -14.66
C LYS A 74 -15.89 9.31 -14.33
N ARG A 75 -16.00 10.50 -14.94
CA ARG A 75 -15.11 11.63 -14.64
C ARG A 75 -15.30 12.16 -13.23
N LEU A 76 -16.55 12.34 -12.80
CA LEU A 76 -16.86 12.79 -11.44
C LEU A 76 -16.41 11.75 -10.40
N ALA A 77 -16.61 10.45 -10.66
CA ALA A 77 -16.11 9.37 -9.81
C ALA A 77 -14.57 9.46 -9.63
N ALA A 78 -13.85 9.74 -10.71
CA ALA A 78 -12.39 9.94 -10.69
C ALA A 78 -11.93 11.30 -10.13
N GLY A 79 -12.82 12.09 -9.54
CA GLY A 79 -12.48 13.39 -8.93
C GLY A 79 -12.11 14.46 -9.95
N ARG A 80 -12.65 14.41 -11.17
CA ARG A 80 -12.35 15.38 -12.24
C ARG A 80 -13.50 16.35 -12.45
N ARG A 81 -13.18 17.65 -12.57
CA ARG A 81 -14.12 18.65 -13.10
C ARG A 81 -14.66 18.21 -14.46
N THR A 82 -15.97 18.36 -14.60
CA THR A 82 -16.70 17.96 -15.81
C THR A 82 -17.63 19.08 -16.22
N VAL A 83 -17.55 19.49 -17.47
CA VAL A 83 -18.34 20.57 -18.07
C VAL A 83 -19.28 19.97 -19.09
N VAL A 84 -20.58 20.13 -18.90
CA VAL A 84 -21.60 19.67 -19.84
C VAL A 84 -21.93 20.81 -20.80
N ASP A 85 -21.57 20.62 -22.07
CA ASP A 85 -21.96 21.52 -23.16
C ASP A 85 -23.22 20.97 -23.85
N ALA A 86 -24.36 21.49 -23.38
CA ALA A 86 -25.68 21.24 -23.95
C ALA A 86 -26.51 22.52 -23.85
N THR A 87 -27.67 22.58 -24.49
CA THR A 87 -28.57 23.76 -24.38
C THR A 87 -29.06 23.96 -22.93
N SER A 88 -29.43 22.87 -22.25
CA SER A 88 -29.79 22.83 -20.82
C SER A 88 -30.85 23.86 -20.38
N VAL A 89 -31.69 24.36 -21.30
CA VAL A 89 -32.70 25.39 -21.02
C VAL A 89 -33.95 24.84 -20.33
N GLN A 90 -34.19 23.52 -20.42
CA GLN A 90 -35.31 22.83 -19.78
C GLN A 90 -34.94 22.31 -18.38
N SER A 91 -35.86 22.45 -17.43
CA SER A 91 -35.66 22.05 -16.03
C SER A 91 -35.47 20.54 -15.85
N GLU A 92 -36.14 19.72 -16.67
CA GLU A 92 -36.01 18.25 -16.61
C GLU A 92 -34.61 17.77 -17.01
N ALA A 93 -34.05 18.32 -18.10
CA ALA A 93 -32.68 18.03 -18.51
C ALA A 93 -31.66 18.44 -17.43
N ARG A 94 -31.87 19.59 -16.78
CA ARG A 94 -30.99 20.03 -15.67
C ARG A 94 -31.14 19.16 -14.43
N ARG A 95 -32.34 18.65 -14.14
CA ARG A 95 -32.59 17.77 -12.99
C ARG A 95 -31.69 16.53 -13.02
N GLN A 96 -31.59 15.86 -14.17
CA GLN A 96 -30.73 14.68 -14.33
C GLN A 96 -29.26 14.99 -14.05
N LEU A 97 -28.77 16.15 -14.51
CA LEU A 97 -27.40 16.61 -14.23
C LEU A 97 -27.20 16.97 -12.74
N ILE A 98 -28.18 17.61 -12.11
CA ILE A 98 -28.14 17.92 -10.66
C ILE A 98 -28.12 16.61 -9.85
N ASP A 99 -28.94 15.63 -10.24
CA ASP A 99 -28.98 14.33 -9.57
C ASP A 99 -27.69 13.54 -9.78
N LEU A 100 -27.06 13.64 -10.96
CA LEU A 100 -25.72 13.12 -11.21
C LEU A 100 -24.66 13.77 -10.30
N ALA A 101 -24.68 15.10 -10.16
CA ALA A 101 -23.79 15.81 -9.25
C ALA A 101 -24.00 15.38 -7.78
N ARG A 102 -25.26 15.18 -7.37
CA ARG A 102 -25.62 14.67 -6.04
C ARG A 102 -25.14 13.23 -5.84
N GLN A 103 -25.29 12.36 -6.84
CA GLN A 103 -24.85 10.96 -6.77
C GLN A 103 -23.37 10.85 -6.42
N TYR A 104 -22.52 11.72 -6.99
CA TYR A 104 -21.07 11.75 -6.78
C TYR A 104 -20.59 12.78 -5.74
N ASP A 105 -21.51 13.36 -4.96
CA ASP A 105 -21.22 14.32 -3.90
C ASP A 105 -20.36 15.52 -4.35
N VAL A 106 -20.64 16.06 -5.53
CA VAL A 106 -19.97 17.25 -6.09
C VAL A 106 -20.93 18.43 -6.22
N LEU A 107 -20.37 19.64 -6.30
CA LEU A 107 -21.17 20.85 -6.47
C LEU A 107 -21.65 21.00 -7.94
N PRO A 108 -22.96 21.14 -8.18
CA PRO A 108 -23.48 21.58 -9.47
C PRO A 108 -23.33 23.09 -9.61
N ILE A 109 -22.65 23.54 -10.68
CA ILE A 109 -22.40 24.96 -11.01
C ILE A 109 -23.07 25.27 -12.35
N ALA A 110 -23.90 26.31 -12.39
CA ALA A 110 -24.50 26.78 -13.65
C ALA A 110 -23.69 27.96 -14.21
N ILE A 111 -23.33 27.90 -15.48
CA ILE A 111 -22.84 29.06 -16.25
C ILE A 111 -23.86 29.36 -17.34
N VAL A 112 -24.57 30.45 -17.17
CA VAL A 112 -25.68 30.87 -18.03
C VAL A 112 -25.19 31.93 -19.01
N LEU A 113 -25.41 31.68 -20.31
CA LEU A 113 -25.12 32.60 -21.41
C LEU A 113 -26.45 33.19 -21.91
N ASP A 114 -26.86 34.32 -21.32
CA ASP A 114 -28.08 35.05 -21.70
C ASP A 114 -27.75 36.08 -22.80
N VAL A 115 -27.73 35.59 -24.04
CA VAL A 115 -27.41 36.38 -25.24
C VAL A 115 -28.71 36.75 -25.97
N PRO A 116 -28.84 37.97 -26.53
CA PRO A 116 -30.00 38.37 -27.31
C PRO A 116 -30.35 37.38 -28.43
N GLU A 117 -31.65 37.22 -28.70
CA GLU A 117 -32.17 36.30 -29.72
C GLU A 117 -31.59 36.59 -31.10
N GLU A 118 -31.52 37.86 -31.49
CA GLU A 118 -31.02 38.33 -32.79
C GLU A 118 -29.60 37.83 -33.03
N VAL A 119 -28.70 38.03 -32.06
CA VAL A 119 -27.32 37.57 -32.10
C VAL A 119 -27.24 36.04 -32.17
N CYS A 120 -28.10 35.31 -31.44
CA CYS A 120 -28.13 33.85 -31.50
C CYS A 120 -28.61 33.34 -32.88
N ALA A 121 -29.58 34.02 -33.49
CA ALA A 121 -30.11 33.68 -34.80
C ALA A 121 -29.08 33.92 -35.91
N GLU A 122 -28.42 35.09 -35.90
CA GLU A 122 -27.33 35.41 -36.83
C GLU A 122 -26.19 34.39 -36.75
N ARG A 123 -25.77 34.03 -35.52
CA ARG A 123 -24.70 33.05 -35.30
C ARG A 123 -25.05 31.63 -35.74
N ASN A 124 -26.32 31.23 -35.71
CA ASN A 124 -26.73 29.91 -36.21
C ASN A 124 -26.88 29.92 -37.74
N ALA A 125 -27.38 31.01 -38.33
CA ALA A 125 -27.49 31.14 -39.79
C ALA A 125 -26.11 31.06 -40.48
N ALA A 126 -25.06 31.52 -39.80
CA ALA A 126 -23.68 31.46 -40.29
C ALA A 126 -23.01 30.06 -40.13
N ARG A 127 -23.67 29.07 -39.52
CA ARG A 127 -23.12 27.71 -39.30
C ARG A 127 -23.61 26.75 -40.37
N SER A 128 -22.70 26.18 -41.16
CA SER A 128 -23.04 25.27 -42.26
C SER A 128 -23.79 24.00 -41.83
N ASP A 129 -23.56 23.53 -40.61
CA ASP A 129 -24.19 22.36 -39.99
C ASP A 129 -25.55 22.66 -39.33
N ARG A 130 -25.89 23.95 -39.15
CA ARG A 130 -27.12 24.39 -38.43
C ARG A 130 -27.88 25.54 -39.10
N ALA A 131 -27.54 25.88 -40.34
CA ALA A 131 -28.12 26.99 -41.10
C ALA A 131 -29.64 26.86 -41.26
N ASP A 132 -30.14 25.62 -41.34
CA ASP A 132 -31.57 25.31 -41.52
C ASP A 132 -32.39 25.33 -40.21
N MET A 133 -31.77 25.65 -39.06
CA MET A 133 -32.46 25.66 -37.77
C MET A 133 -33.53 26.78 -37.72
N PRO A 134 -34.83 26.45 -37.53
CA PRO A 134 -35.87 27.47 -37.54
C PRO A 134 -35.73 28.48 -36.39
N ARG A 135 -35.85 29.79 -36.67
CA ARG A 135 -35.78 30.87 -35.65
C ARG A 135 -36.73 30.67 -34.47
N ARG A 136 -37.89 30.04 -34.69
CA ARG A 136 -38.86 29.65 -33.63
C ARG A 136 -38.24 28.76 -32.53
N VAL A 137 -37.24 27.95 -32.85
CA VAL A 137 -36.53 27.09 -31.88
C VAL A 137 -35.65 27.93 -30.96
N ILE A 138 -34.94 28.91 -31.53
CA ILE A 138 -34.10 29.87 -30.77
C ILE A 138 -34.99 30.71 -29.85
N GLN A 139 -36.13 31.21 -30.36
CA GLN A 139 -37.13 31.93 -29.57
C GLN A 139 -37.65 31.11 -28.38
N ARG A 140 -37.97 29.83 -28.63
CA ARG A 140 -38.39 28.90 -27.57
C ARG A 140 -37.29 28.74 -26.52
N HIS A 141 -36.06 28.48 -26.92
CA HIS A 141 -34.93 28.32 -25.99
C HIS A 141 -34.70 29.57 -25.14
N THR A 142 -34.72 30.77 -25.75
CA THR A 142 -34.54 32.04 -25.02
C THR A 142 -35.68 32.30 -24.04
N ARG A 143 -36.92 31.94 -24.40
CA ARG A 143 -38.08 32.04 -23.50
C ARG A 143 -37.98 31.08 -22.32
N GLU A 144 -37.60 29.82 -22.58
CA GLU A 144 -37.38 28.78 -21.55
C GLU A 144 -36.24 29.16 -20.59
N LEU A 145 -35.15 29.71 -21.13
CA LEU A 145 -34.03 30.23 -20.35
C LEU A 145 -34.47 31.35 -19.40
N ARG A 146 -35.11 32.40 -19.94
CA ARG A 146 -35.51 33.57 -19.14
C ARG A 146 -36.53 33.24 -18.07
N ARG A 147 -37.41 32.26 -18.32
CA ARG A 147 -38.36 31.77 -17.33
C ARG A 147 -37.68 31.03 -16.18
N SER A 148 -36.61 30.27 -16.47
CA SER A 148 -35.96 29.42 -15.48
C SER A 148 -34.81 30.09 -14.71
N LEU A 149 -34.23 31.17 -15.24
CA LEU A 149 -33.11 31.91 -14.65
C LEU A 149 -33.29 32.20 -13.13
N ARG A 150 -34.49 32.62 -12.70
CA ARG A 150 -34.79 32.97 -11.30
C ARG A 150 -34.91 31.77 -10.36
N HIS A 151 -34.93 30.55 -10.90
CA HIS A 151 -35.22 29.33 -10.16
C HIS A 151 -34.02 28.37 -10.08
N LEU A 152 -32.90 28.65 -10.77
CA LEU A 152 -31.74 27.74 -10.85
C LEU A 152 -31.17 27.34 -9.47
N GLU A 153 -31.09 28.28 -8.52
CA GLU A 153 -30.64 27.96 -7.16
C GLU A 153 -31.62 27.03 -6.43
N ARG A 154 -32.94 27.23 -6.62
CA ARG A 154 -33.99 26.37 -6.06
C ARG A 154 -34.02 24.99 -6.70
N GLU A 155 -33.58 24.86 -7.95
CA GLU A 155 -33.43 23.58 -8.63
C GLU A 155 -32.30 22.73 -8.01
N GLY A 156 -31.28 23.38 -7.43
CA GLY A 156 -30.20 22.72 -6.71
C GLY A 156 -28.79 23.15 -7.13
N PHE A 157 -28.65 24.10 -8.07
CA PHE A 157 -27.35 24.70 -8.39
C PHE A 157 -26.82 25.48 -7.19
N ARG A 158 -25.55 25.22 -6.82
CA ARG A 158 -24.92 25.85 -5.66
C ARG A 158 -24.24 27.18 -5.99
N LYS A 159 -23.89 27.36 -7.26
CA LYS A 159 -23.31 28.58 -7.81
C LYS A 159 -23.90 28.83 -9.18
N VAL A 160 -24.38 30.05 -9.43
CA VAL A 160 -25.00 30.44 -10.69
C VAL A 160 -24.29 31.68 -11.22
N HIS A 161 -23.57 31.53 -12.32
CA HIS A 161 -22.90 32.62 -13.03
C HIS A 161 -23.75 33.01 -14.24
N VAL A 162 -24.24 34.25 -14.30
CA VAL A 162 -25.07 34.72 -15.42
C VAL A 162 -24.33 35.76 -16.23
N LEU A 163 -23.88 35.40 -17.43
CA LEU A 163 -23.23 36.28 -18.41
C LEU A 163 -24.30 36.90 -19.31
N ARG A 164 -24.37 38.23 -19.35
CA ARG A 164 -25.39 38.98 -20.10
C ARG A 164 -24.80 39.59 -21.37
N GLY A 165 -25.32 39.17 -22.52
CA GLY A 165 -24.87 39.67 -23.82
C GLY A 165 -23.57 39.04 -24.33
N ALA A 166 -23.25 39.32 -25.59
CA ALA A 166 -22.10 38.70 -26.27
C ALA A 166 -20.75 39.18 -25.73
N GLN A 167 -20.63 40.46 -25.35
CA GLN A 167 -19.38 41.04 -24.84
C GLN A 167 -18.98 40.46 -23.48
N GLU A 168 -19.92 40.25 -22.55
CA GLU A 168 -19.61 39.61 -21.26
C GLU A 168 -19.17 38.16 -21.47
N VAL A 169 -19.84 37.42 -22.36
CA VAL A 169 -19.43 36.05 -22.72
C VAL A 169 -18.03 36.04 -23.32
N GLU A 170 -17.69 37.02 -24.15
CA GLU A 170 -16.40 37.11 -24.81
C GLU A 170 -15.26 37.48 -23.86
N HIS A 171 -15.47 38.35 -22.89
CA HIS A 171 -14.42 38.76 -21.95
C HIS A 171 -14.40 37.95 -20.66
N ALA A 172 -15.39 37.10 -20.41
CA ALA A 172 -15.42 36.26 -19.22
C ALA A 172 -14.31 35.19 -19.22
N THR A 173 -13.67 35.05 -18.06
CA THR A 173 -12.60 34.06 -17.80
C THR A 173 -13.01 33.15 -16.64
N VAL A 174 -12.67 31.86 -16.72
CA VAL A 174 -12.89 30.91 -15.62
C VAL A 174 -11.61 30.76 -14.80
N VAL A 175 -11.70 30.95 -13.49
CA VAL A 175 -10.61 30.71 -12.55
C VAL A 175 -10.94 29.50 -11.70
N THR A 176 -9.94 28.63 -11.51
CA THR A 176 -10.12 27.42 -10.68
C THR A 176 -9.99 27.77 -9.21
N GLU A 177 -11.04 27.49 -8.45
CA GLU A 177 -11.10 27.65 -7.00
C GLU A 177 -10.87 26.29 -6.33
N LYS A 178 -10.05 26.22 -5.28
CA LYS A 178 -9.94 24.99 -4.49
C LYS A 178 -11.15 24.86 -3.57
N ARG A 179 -11.57 23.63 -3.31
CA ARG A 179 -12.59 23.36 -2.29
C ARG A 179 -12.03 23.67 -0.90
N PHE A 180 -12.86 24.11 0.04
CA PHE A 180 -12.43 24.45 1.40
C PHE A 180 -11.81 23.27 2.18
N ASN A 181 -12.22 22.05 1.85
CA ASN A 181 -11.65 20.82 2.41
C ASN A 181 -10.39 20.34 1.68
N ASP A 182 -10.01 20.94 0.56
CA ASP A 182 -8.78 20.60 -0.17
C ASP A 182 -7.62 21.47 0.29
N LEU A 183 -6.91 20.97 1.29
CA LEU A 183 -5.68 21.55 1.84
C LEU A 183 -4.46 20.70 1.47
N THR A 184 -4.50 20.02 0.31
CA THR A 184 -3.43 19.11 -0.16
C THR A 184 -2.06 19.77 -0.32
N HIS A 185 -2.04 21.10 -0.38
CA HIS A 185 -0.82 21.92 -0.46
C HIS A 185 -0.13 22.10 0.90
N LEU A 186 -0.82 21.84 2.02
CA LEU A 186 -0.23 21.81 3.35
C LEU A 186 0.29 20.40 3.60
N THR A 187 1.62 20.26 3.69
CA THR A 187 2.31 18.97 3.85
C THR A 187 2.74 18.65 5.28
N GLY A 188 2.43 19.53 6.23
CA GLY A 188 2.82 19.40 7.63
C GLY A 188 4.24 19.92 7.90
N PRO A 189 4.85 19.52 9.02
CA PRO A 189 4.37 18.52 9.99
C PRO A 189 3.08 18.92 10.75
N PHE A 190 2.27 17.93 11.14
CA PHE A 190 1.00 18.14 11.87
C PHE A 190 0.98 17.41 13.22
N ASP A 191 0.28 17.98 14.20
CA ASP A 191 -0.10 17.31 15.45
C ASP A 191 -1.62 17.26 15.55
N ILE A 192 -2.18 16.08 15.30
CA ILE A 192 -3.63 15.90 15.20
C ILE A 192 -4.15 15.49 16.58
N ILE A 193 -5.04 16.28 17.18
CA ILE A 193 -5.50 16.15 18.57
C ILE A 193 -6.93 15.60 18.59
N GLY A 194 -7.17 14.58 19.42
CA GLY A 194 -8.45 13.92 19.63
C GLY A 194 -9.53 14.78 20.30
N ASP A 195 -10.64 14.14 20.68
CA ASP A 195 -11.81 14.81 21.29
C ASP A 195 -11.47 15.35 22.69
N ILE A 196 -11.71 16.65 22.91
CA ILE A 196 -11.26 17.37 24.13
C ILE A 196 -12.39 17.48 25.16
N HIS A 197 -13.63 17.72 24.72
CA HIS A 197 -14.82 17.82 25.56
C HIS A 197 -14.63 18.74 26.79
N GLY A 198 -14.19 19.98 26.60
CA GLY A 198 -14.03 20.96 27.68
C GLY A 198 -12.90 20.67 28.68
N CYS A 199 -12.02 19.68 28.42
CA CYS A 199 -10.88 19.34 29.25
C CYS A 199 -9.68 20.27 28.97
N ALA A 200 -9.78 21.54 29.38
CA ALA A 200 -8.78 22.56 29.08
C ALA A 200 -7.40 22.29 29.70
N ALA A 201 -7.36 21.73 30.92
CA ALA A 201 -6.10 21.42 31.61
C ALA A 201 -5.31 20.33 30.86
N GLU A 202 -6.00 19.27 30.44
CA GLU A 202 -5.44 18.19 29.63
C GLU A 202 -4.97 18.69 28.26
N LEU A 203 -5.70 19.62 27.63
CA LEU A 203 -5.28 20.25 26.37
C LEU A 203 -3.95 21.01 26.54
N GLU A 204 -3.82 21.86 27.56
CA GLU A 204 -2.59 22.62 27.81
C GLU A 204 -1.42 21.68 28.16
N ALA A 205 -1.66 20.63 28.95
CA ALA A 205 -0.66 19.62 29.28
C ALA A 205 -0.18 18.88 28.02
N LEU A 206 -1.10 18.49 27.13
CA LEU A 206 -0.76 17.83 25.87
C LEU A 206 0.00 18.75 24.92
N LEU A 207 -0.44 20.00 24.75
CA LEU A 207 0.24 21.00 23.94
C LEU A 207 1.67 21.24 24.45
N GLY A 208 1.86 21.35 25.77
CA GLY A 208 3.18 21.45 26.38
C GLY A 208 4.06 20.22 26.11
N LYS A 209 3.50 19.01 26.24
CA LYS A 209 4.21 17.75 25.92
C LYS A 209 4.57 17.64 24.44
N LEU A 210 3.73 18.16 23.56
CA LEU A 210 3.98 18.23 22.12
C LEU A 210 5.03 19.27 21.74
N GLY A 211 5.31 20.25 22.61
CA GLY A 211 6.32 21.30 22.40
C GLY A 211 5.75 22.68 22.06
N TYR A 212 4.43 22.89 22.13
CA TYR A 212 3.80 24.18 21.88
C TYR A 212 4.04 25.13 23.05
N THR A 213 4.39 26.38 22.72
CA THR A 213 4.47 27.49 23.67
C THR A 213 3.47 28.55 23.24
N ASP A 214 2.49 28.84 24.10
CA ASP A 214 1.37 29.75 23.81
C ASP A 214 0.65 29.48 22.47
N GLY A 215 0.45 28.19 22.15
CA GLY A 215 -0.22 27.78 20.92
C GLY A 215 0.63 27.86 19.65
N VAL A 216 1.95 28.10 19.75
CA VAL A 216 2.90 28.08 18.63
C VAL A 216 3.94 26.98 18.83
N HIS A 217 4.19 26.18 17.79
CA HIS A 217 5.26 25.19 17.81
C HIS A 217 6.56 25.79 17.25
N PRO A 218 7.69 25.75 17.97
CA PRO A 218 8.94 26.38 17.54
C PRO A 218 9.52 25.78 16.24
N GLU A 219 9.26 24.49 15.98
CA GLU A 219 9.66 23.80 14.74
C GLU A 219 8.64 23.94 13.60
N GLY A 220 7.60 24.78 13.76
CA GLY A 220 6.61 25.05 12.70
C GLY A 220 5.57 23.95 12.48
N ARG A 221 5.35 23.05 13.46
CA ARG A 221 4.24 22.08 13.43
C ARG A 221 2.90 22.79 13.55
N THR A 222 1.88 22.27 12.86
CA THR A 222 0.51 22.80 12.87
C THR A 222 -0.42 21.85 13.62
N ALA A 223 -1.15 22.36 14.63
CA ALA A 223 -2.13 21.55 15.35
C ALA A 223 -3.38 21.30 14.48
N VAL A 224 -3.99 20.12 14.55
CA VAL A 224 -5.24 19.81 13.85
C VAL A 224 -6.23 19.16 14.81
N PHE A 225 -7.30 19.87 15.16
CA PHE A 225 -8.31 19.36 16.09
C PHE A 225 -9.39 18.57 15.35
N VAL A 226 -9.70 17.35 15.82
CA VAL A 226 -10.68 16.46 15.19
C VAL A 226 -12.15 16.76 15.55
N GLY A 227 -12.41 17.79 16.36
CA GLY A 227 -13.75 18.19 16.79
C GLY A 227 -14.02 17.85 18.26
N ASP A 228 -15.29 17.99 18.67
CA ASP A 228 -15.76 17.76 20.04
C ASP A 228 -14.88 18.49 21.08
N LEU A 229 -14.76 19.79 20.89
CA LEU A 229 -14.10 20.76 21.77
C LEU A 229 -14.94 21.05 23.02
N VAL A 230 -16.27 21.03 22.88
CA VAL A 230 -17.23 21.44 23.90
C VAL A 230 -17.99 20.26 24.51
N ASP A 231 -18.83 20.57 25.49
CA ASP A 231 -19.71 19.67 26.24
C ASP A 231 -18.97 18.75 27.22
N ARG A 232 -19.67 18.36 28.29
CA ARG A 232 -19.26 17.41 29.35
C ARG A 232 -18.20 17.93 30.32
N GLY A 233 -17.02 18.32 29.85
CA GLY A 233 -15.91 18.71 30.72
C GLY A 233 -16.06 20.08 31.40
N PRO A 234 -15.11 20.42 32.28
CA PRO A 234 -15.26 21.52 33.22
C PRO A 234 -15.08 22.93 32.60
N ASP A 235 -14.41 23.06 31.46
CA ASP A 235 -14.05 24.37 30.88
C ASP A 235 -14.11 24.40 29.34
N SER A 236 -15.33 24.30 28.77
CA SER A 236 -15.54 24.51 27.34
C SER A 236 -15.10 25.91 26.85
N PRO A 237 -15.34 27.02 27.59
CA PRO A 237 -14.87 28.34 27.18
C PRO A 237 -13.34 28.43 27.06
N GLY A 238 -12.58 27.82 27.97
CA GLY A 238 -11.11 27.76 27.92
C GLY A 238 -10.60 27.06 26.68
N VAL A 239 -11.14 25.88 26.37
CA VAL A 239 -10.82 25.14 25.14
C VAL A 239 -11.11 25.98 23.89
N LEU A 240 -12.30 26.58 23.81
CA LEU A 240 -12.69 27.42 22.68
C LEU A 240 -11.73 28.61 22.50
N ARG A 241 -11.38 29.33 23.57
CA ARG A 241 -10.41 30.44 23.49
C ARG A 241 -9.06 29.99 22.93
N ARG A 242 -8.51 28.87 23.43
CA ARG A 242 -7.22 28.34 22.98
C ARG A 242 -7.27 27.94 21.50
N VAL A 243 -8.22 27.10 21.13
CA VAL A 243 -8.34 26.57 19.76
C VAL A 243 -8.62 27.70 18.77
N MET A 244 -9.55 28.60 19.07
CA MET A 244 -9.87 29.74 18.20
C MET A 244 -8.66 30.66 18.02
N SER A 245 -7.89 30.92 19.07
CA SER A 245 -6.65 31.72 19.00
C SER A 245 -5.61 31.07 18.07
N MET A 246 -5.39 29.76 18.20
CA MET A 246 -4.45 29.03 17.34
C MET A 246 -4.91 29.01 15.87
N VAL A 247 -6.20 28.81 15.61
CA VAL A 247 -6.75 28.84 14.24
C VAL A 247 -6.64 30.23 13.63
N LYS A 248 -6.98 31.28 14.40
CA LYS A 248 -6.92 32.69 13.95
C LYS A 248 -5.49 33.15 13.66
N SER A 249 -4.51 32.62 14.37
CA SER A 249 -3.08 32.89 14.14
C SER A 249 -2.44 32.02 13.06
N GLY A 250 -3.19 31.08 12.48
CA GLY A 250 -2.70 30.17 11.43
C GLY A 250 -1.85 29.00 11.95
N ASN A 251 -1.80 28.77 13.27
CA ASN A 251 -1.06 27.70 13.91
C ASN A 251 -1.89 26.41 14.10
N ALA A 252 -3.19 26.46 13.79
CA ALA A 252 -4.05 25.29 13.86
C ALA A 252 -5.13 25.22 12.77
N LEU A 253 -5.61 24.01 12.53
CA LEU A 253 -6.83 23.68 11.79
C LEU A 253 -7.82 23.00 12.74
N CYS A 254 -9.11 23.12 12.46
CA CYS A 254 -10.15 22.45 13.24
C CYS A 254 -11.27 21.97 12.33
N VAL A 255 -11.73 20.74 12.53
CA VAL A 255 -13.00 20.23 11.96
C VAL A 255 -14.08 20.26 13.04
N PRO A 256 -15.38 20.35 12.68
CA PRO A 256 -16.44 20.31 13.67
C PRO A 256 -16.74 18.87 14.08
N GLY A 257 -17.01 18.65 15.36
CA GLY A 257 -17.64 17.44 15.87
C GLY A 257 -19.15 17.58 16.01
N ASN A 258 -19.81 16.50 16.44
CA ASN A 258 -21.27 16.53 16.61
C ASN A 258 -21.69 17.45 17.76
N HIS A 259 -20.83 17.68 18.75
CA HIS A 259 -21.09 18.59 19.86
C HIS A 259 -21.05 20.06 19.40
N GLU A 260 -20.04 20.48 18.63
CA GLU A 260 -20.01 21.82 18.01
C GLU A 260 -21.24 22.07 17.13
N ASN A 261 -21.63 21.06 16.33
CA ASN A 261 -22.79 21.20 15.45
C ASN A 261 -24.11 21.29 16.23
N LYS A 262 -24.19 20.70 17.42
CA LYS A 262 -25.35 20.82 18.32
C LYS A 262 -25.36 22.20 19.00
N TYR A 263 -24.24 22.64 19.55
CA TYR A 263 -24.12 23.95 20.18
C TYR A 263 -24.31 25.11 19.18
N GLY A 264 -23.75 25.01 17.97
CA GLY A 264 -23.99 25.99 16.90
C GLY A 264 -25.45 26.04 16.40
N ARG A 265 -26.24 24.96 16.58
CA ARG A 265 -27.70 25.01 16.36
C ARG A 265 -28.41 25.75 17.49
N TYR A 266 -28.01 25.51 18.74
CA TYR A 266 -28.52 26.24 19.90
C TYR A 266 -28.30 27.75 19.77
N LEU A 267 -27.07 28.19 19.42
CA LEU A 267 -26.73 29.61 19.21
C LEU A 267 -27.53 30.29 18.06
N ARG A 268 -28.14 29.50 17.16
CA ARG A 268 -29.04 29.99 16.10
C ARG A 268 -30.51 30.00 16.53
N GLY A 269 -30.81 29.77 17.81
CA GLY A 269 -32.16 29.71 18.35
C GLY A 269 -32.95 28.47 17.90
N ARG A 270 -32.28 27.40 17.47
CA ARG A 270 -32.96 26.14 17.13
C ARG A 270 -33.27 25.37 18.41
N ASN A 271 -34.43 24.74 18.45
CA ASN A 271 -34.78 23.84 19.55
C ASN A 271 -33.91 22.57 19.48
N VAL A 272 -33.09 22.34 20.51
CA VAL A 272 -32.20 21.18 20.65
C VAL A 272 -32.34 20.59 22.04
N GLN A 273 -32.17 19.27 22.16
CA GLN A 273 -32.23 18.59 23.46
C GLN A 273 -30.95 18.85 24.28
N HIS A 274 -31.08 19.26 25.55
CA HIS A 274 -29.95 19.53 26.44
C HIS A 274 -29.41 18.23 27.07
N THR A 275 -28.91 17.34 26.22
CA THR A 275 -28.36 16.02 26.58
C THR A 275 -26.88 15.90 26.21
N HIS A 276 -26.19 14.90 26.75
CA HIS A 276 -24.79 14.57 26.44
C HIS A 276 -23.79 15.70 26.72
N GLY A 277 -24.00 16.51 27.76
CA GLY A 277 -23.05 17.54 28.16
C GLY A 277 -23.34 18.97 27.66
N LEU A 278 -24.42 19.17 26.86
CA LEU A 278 -24.77 20.48 26.32
C LEU A 278 -25.23 21.48 27.39
N ALA A 279 -25.85 21.00 28.47
CA ALA A 279 -26.36 21.87 29.54
C ALA A 279 -25.20 22.60 30.25
N GLU A 280 -24.10 21.88 30.45
CA GLU A 280 -22.86 22.32 31.06
C GLU A 280 -22.21 23.42 30.22
N THR A 281 -22.11 23.23 28.90
CA THR A 281 -21.60 24.27 27.98
C THR A 281 -22.48 25.52 28.01
N ILE A 282 -23.81 25.38 28.02
CA ILE A 282 -24.73 26.52 28.06
C ILE A 282 -24.53 27.32 29.36
N GLU A 283 -24.42 26.63 30.50
CA GLU A 283 -24.18 27.26 31.80
C GLU A 283 -22.83 27.96 31.85
N GLN A 284 -21.75 27.29 31.41
CA GLN A 284 -20.40 27.86 31.33
C GLN A 284 -20.34 29.12 30.44
N MET A 285 -21.13 29.14 29.36
CA MET A 285 -21.16 30.23 28.39
C MET A 285 -22.07 31.39 28.80
N ALA A 286 -23.02 31.19 29.73
CA ALA A 286 -23.90 32.25 30.22
C ALA A 286 -23.15 33.38 30.95
N GLY A 287 -21.96 33.10 31.50
CA GLY A 287 -21.09 34.07 32.16
C GLY A 287 -20.07 34.76 31.23
N GLN A 288 -20.08 34.49 29.93
CA GLN A 288 -19.12 35.06 28.97
C GLN A 288 -19.66 36.34 28.30
N SER A 289 -18.76 37.20 27.82
CA SER A 289 -19.12 38.41 27.05
C SER A 289 -19.87 38.08 25.75
N GLU A 290 -20.81 38.93 25.34
CA GLU A 290 -21.53 38.77 24.07
C GLU A 290 -20.59 38.73 22.85
N GLU A 291 -19.48 39.48 22.88
CA GLU A 291 -18.47 39.49 21.83
C GLU A 291 -17.82 38.11 21.64
N PHE A 292 -17.45 37.45 22.75
CA PHE A 292 -16.88 36.10 22.70
C PHE A 292 -17.89 35.08 22.16
N VAL A 293 -19.16 35.15 22.60
CA VAL A 293 -20.22 34.26 22.10
C VAL A 293 -20.44 34.46 20.60
N ALA A 294 -20.38 35.70 20.12
CA ALA A 294 -20.46 36.01 18.69
C ALA A 294 -19.25 35.47 17.91
N GLU A 295 -18.04 35.58 18.47
CA GLU A 295 -16.81 35.00 17.87
C GLU A 295 -16.90 33.47 17.80
N VAL A 296 -17.37 32.81 18.85
CA VAL A 296 -17.61 31.36 18.88
C VAL A 296 -18.62 30.97 17.79
N ARG A 297 -19.74 31.69 17.69
CA ARG A 297 -20.74 31.42 16.64
C ARG A 297 -20.12 31.52 15.24
N GLN A 298 -19.34 32.57 14.98
CA GLN A 298 -18.67 32.75 13.69
C GLN A 298 -17.66 31.62 13.42
N PHE A 299 -16.88 31.23 14.42
CA PHE A 299 -15.94 30.13 14.34
C PHE A 299 -16.65 28.82 13.96
N LEU A 300 -17.70 28.43 14.69
CA LEU A 300 -18.45 27.19 14.43
C LEU A 300 -19.13 27.17 13.06
N ASP A 301 -19.67 28.30 12.60
CA ASP A 301 -20.28 28.42 11.28
C ASP A 301 -19.23 28.28 10.14
N GLY A 302 -17.96 28.61 10.40
CA GLY A 302 -16.85 28.52 9.46
C GLY A 302 -16.17 27.15 9.34
N LEU A 303 -16.43 26.23 10.28
CA LEU A 303 -15.75 24.92 10.30
C LEU A 303 -16.12 24.03 9.10
N VAL A 304 -15.10 23.38 8.52
CA VAL A 304 -15.20 22.50 7.35
C VAL A 304 -15.27 21.04 7.81
N SER A 305 -16.13 20.22 7.20
CA SER A 305 -16.43 18.87 7.71
C SER A 305 -15.25 17.89 7.73
N HIS A 306 -14.24 18.10 6.89
CA HIS A 306 -12.99 17.36 6.87
C HIS A 306 -11.93 18.15 6.12
N TYR A 307 -10.66 17.79 6.30
CA TYR A 307 -9.55 18.28 5.49
C TYR A 307 -8.84 17.12 4.80
N VAL A 308 -8.45 17.34 3.55
CA VAL A 308 -7.52 16.49 2.79
C VAL A 308 -6.18 17.22 2.77
N LEU A 309 -5.17 16.63 3.39
CA LEU A 309 -3.85 17.19 3.67
C LEU A 309 -2.75 16.35 3.01
N ASP A 310 -1.52 16.87 3.06
CA ASP A 310 -0.30 16.16 2.70
C ASP A 310 -0.32 15.50 1.31
N GLY A 311 -0.65 16.30 0.29
CA GLY A 311 -0.76 15.82 -1.09
C GLY A 311 -1.87 14.77 -1.30
N GLY A 312 -2.83 14.66 -0.38
CA GLY A 312 -3.89 13.66 -0.40
C GLY A 312 -3.57 12.39 0.38
N ARG A 313 -2.48 12.36 1.16
CA ARG A 313 -2.10 11.21 1.99
C ARG A 313 -2.73 11.21 3.37
N LEU A 314 -3.31 12.32 3.82
CA LEU A 314 -3.92 12.46 5.12
C LEU A 314 -5.32 13.04 5.00
N VAL A 315 -6.29 12.45 5.68
CA VAL A 315 -7.66 12.96 5.84
C VAL A 315 -7.97 13.07 7.32
N VAL A 316 -8.39 14.26 7.75
CA VAL A 316 -8.83 14.51 9.13
C VAL A 316 -10.31 14.86 9.14
N CYS A 317 -11.08 14.14 9.96
CA CYS A 317 -12.54 14.28 10.10
C CYS A 317 -12.96 13.85 11.51
N HIS A 318 -14.19 14.16 11.95
CA HIS A 318 -14.59 13.83 13.31
C HIS A 318 -15.01 12.36 13.50
N ALA A 319 -16.00 11.86 12.76
CA ALA A 319 -16.57 10.52 12.95
C ALA A 319 -16.07 9.44 11.96
N GLY A 320 -14.97 9.71 11.25
CA GLY A 320 -14.46 8.85 10.19
C GLY A 320 -15.05 9.17 8.80
N LEU A 321 -14.33 8.77 7.74
CA LEU A 321 -14.75 9.07 6.37
C LEU A 321 -14.20 8.05 5.35
N PRO A 322 -15.05 7.30 4.63
CA PRO A 322 -14.62 6.38 3.58
C PRO A 322 -14.06 7.13 2.37
N GLU A 323 -13.17 6.47 1.61
CA GLU A 323 -12.41 7.08 0.49
C GLU A 323 -13.31 7.76 -0.56
N LYS A 324 -14.48 7.18 -0.84
CA LYS A 324 -15.45 7.75 -1.79
C LYS A 324 -15.88 9.19 -1.46
N TYR A 325 -15.77 9.60 -0.20
CA TYR A 325 -16.14 10.93 0.29
C TYR A 325 -14.95 11.89 0.46
N HIS A 326 -13.71 11.43 0.27
CA HIS A 326 -12.52 12.27 0.43
C HIS A 326 -12.54 13.44 -0.54
N GLY A 327 -12.45 14.67 0.00
CA GLY A 327 -12.52 15.91 -0.76
C GLY A 327 -13.92 16.21 -1.34
N ARG A 328 -14.95 15.40 -1.08
CA ARG A 328 -16.29 15.63 -1.63
C ARG A 328 -17.07 16.67 -0.82
N THR A 329 -18.10 17.26 -1.42
CA THR A 329 -18.87 18.34 -0.77
C THR A 329 -20.37 18.13 -0.98
N SER A 330 -21.02 17.55 0.03
CA SER A 330 -22.48 17.44 0.08
C SER A 330 -22.97 17.43 1.53
N GLY A 331 -24.28 17.62 1.73
CA GLY A 331 -24.90 17.48 3.06
C GLY A 331 -24.74 16.07 3.62
N ARG A 332 -24.75 15.04 2.75
CA ARG A 332 -24.51 13.65 3.13
C ARG A 332 -23.09 13.43 3.62
N VAL A 333 -22.08 13.95 2.91
CA VAL A 333 -20.68 13.89 3.32
C VAL A 333 -20.47 14.60 4.66
N ARG A 334 -21.05 15.79 4.83
CA ARG A 334 -20.98 16.53 6.11
C ARG A 334 -21.64 15.75 7.25
N SER A 335 -22.80 15.12 7.00
CA SER A 335 -23.47 14.30 8.01
C SER A 335 -22.63 13.09 8.40
N HIS A 336 -22.08 12.38 7.42
CA HIS A 336 -21.25 11.19 7.68
C HIS A 336 -19.99 11.55 8.48
N ALA A 337 -19.28 12.63 8.10
CA ALA A 337 -18.09 13.10 8.81
C ALA A 337 -18.37 13.54 10.26
N LEU A 338 -19.63 13.87 10.60
CA LEU A 338 -20.04 14.32 11.95
C LEU A 338 -20.59 13.21 12.84
N TYR A 339 -21.24 12.19 12.26
CA TYR A 339 -22.02 11.20 13.03
C TYR A 339 -21.68 9.74 12.71
N GLY A 340 -20.99 9.47 11.61
CA GLY A 340 -20.85 8.14 11.03
C GLY A 340 -22.16 7.59 10.45
N ASP A 341 -22.12 6.35 9.94
CA ASP A 341 -23.31 5.61 9.52
C ASP A 341 -23.72 4.58 10.59
N THR A 342 -25.01 4.55 10.91
CA THR A 342 -25.60 3.64 11.91
C THR A 342 -26.32 2.47 11.25
N THR A 343 -26.36 1.30 11.90
CA THR A 343 -27.15 0.13 11.45
C THR A 343 -28.66 0.35 11.59
N GLY A 344 -29.07 1.32 12.41
CA GLY A 344 -30.45 1.57 12.80
C GLY A 344 -30.84 0.87 14.11
N GLU A 345 -29.97 0.04 14.65
CA GLU A 345 -30.13 -0.62 15.95
C GLU A 345 -29.51 0.23 17.08
N THR A 346 -29.97 0.00 18.30
CA THR A 346 -29.38 0.56 19.52
C THR A 346 -28.80 -0.57 20.37
N ASP A 347 -27.64 -0.35 20.96
CA ASP A 347 -27.00 -1.30 21.87
C ASP A 347 -27.71 -1.37 23.23
N GLU A 348 -27.20 -2.23 24.12
CA GLU A 348 -27.73 -2.41 25.48
C GLU A 348 -27.65 -1.16 26.37
N PHE A 349 -26.84 -0.16 25.98
CA PHE A 349 -26.69 1.13 26.65
C PHE A 349 -27.56 2.22 26.00
N GLY A 350 -28.39 1.87 25.01
CA GLY A 350 -29.26 2.80 24.28
C GLY A 350 -28.54 3.68 23.26
N LEU A 351 -27.30 3.35 22.89
CA LEU A 351 -26.49 4.09 21.92
C LEU A 351 -26.65 3.47 20.51
N PRO A 352 -26.63 4.29 19.43
CA PRO A 352 -26.72 3.75 18.08
C PRO A 352 -25.53 2.85 17.72
N VAL A 353 -25.82 1.66 17.21
CA VAL A 353 -24.81 0.74 16.65
C VAL A 353 -24.36 1.28 15.30
N ARG A 354 -23.04 1.36 15.09
CA ARG A 354 -22.41 1.92 13.88
C ARG A 354 -21.80 0.83 13.02
N TYR A 355 -21.79 1.05 11.71
CA TYR A 355 -21.08 0.16 10.79
C TYR A 355 -19.55 0.28 11.00
N PRO A 356 -18.81 -0.83 11.04
CA PRO A 356 -17.36 -0.84 11.28
C PRO A 356 -16.58 -0.48 10.00
N TRP A 357 -16.82 0.71 9.43
CA TRP A 357 -16.25 1.12 8.14
C TRP A 357 -14.71 1.11 8.12
N ALA A 358 -14.07 1.32 9.27
CA ALA A 358 -12.61 1.27 9.43
C ALA A 358 -12.04 -0.14 9.15
N GLU A 359 -12.77 -1.21 9.46
CA GLU A 359 -12.38 -2.59 9.15
C GLU A 359 -12.39 -2.87 7.63
N GLU A 360 -13.26 -2.18 6.90
CA GLU A 360 -13.43 -2.34 5.45
C GLU A 360 -12.65 -1.29 4.65
N TYR A 361 -12.03 -0.30 5.32
CA TYR A 361 -11.34 0.77 4.63
C TYR A 361 -10.11 0.24 3.88
N ARG A 362 -10.02 0.60 2.59
CA ARG A 362 -8.91 0.24 1.68
C ARG A 362 -8.37 1.45 0.92
N GLY A 363 -8.68 2.64 1.42
CA GLY A 363 -8.28 3.89 0.77
C GLY A 363 -6.81 4.22 1.00
N ARG A 364 -6.25 5.04 0.10
CA ARG A 364 -4.81 5.36 0.12
C ARG A 364 -4.42 6.32 1.24
N ALA A 365 -5.31 7.24 1.59
CA ALA A 365 -5.03 8.24 2.62
C ALA A 365 -5.13 7.63 4.03
N ALA A 366 -4.29 8.09 4.95
CA ALA A 366 -4.51 7.87 6.37
C ALA A 366 -5.73 8.66 6.82
N VAL A 367 -6.69 8.03 7.52
CA VAL A 367 -7.87 8.71 8.06
C VAL A 367 -7.78 8.83 9.57
N VAL A 368 -7.65 10.05 10.07
CA VAL A 368 -7.52 10.35 11.50
C VAL A 368 -8.82 10.98 11.99
N TYR A 369 -9.39 10.43 13.06
CA TYR A 369 -10.73 10.80 13.54
C TYR A 369 -10.90 10.60 15.05
N GLY A 370 -12.05 10.99 15.60
CA GLY A 370 -12.46 10.84 17.00
C GLY A 370 -13.86 10.22 17.13
N HIS A 371 -14.77 10.86 17.85
CA HIS A 371 -16.22 10.59 17.97
C HIS A 371 -16.65 9.41 18.84
N THR A 372 -15.97 8.26 18.74
CA THR A 372 -16.34 7.05 19.51
C THR A 372 -15.16 6.65 20.40
N PRO A 373 -15.28 6.81 21.73
CA PRO A 373 -14.18 6.57 22.65
C PRO A 373 -13.65 5.15 22.54
N VAL A 374 -12.33 5.01 22.42
CA VAL A 374 -11.59 3.74 22.49
C VAL A 374 -10.58 3.76 23.64
N PRO A 375 -10.27 2.63 24.30
CA PRO A 375 -9.28 2.60 25.38
C PRO A 375 -7.89 3.08 24.96
N GLU A 376 -7.47 2.66 23.76
CA GLU A 376 -6.15 2.94 23.19
C GLU A 376 -6.32 3.26 21.70
N ALA A 377 -5.61 4.29 21.24
CA ALA A 377 -5.56 4.64 19.83
C ALA A 377 -4.68 3.63 19.09
N THR A 378 -5.26 2.87 18.16
CA THR A 378 -4.54 1.89 17.35
C THR A 378 -4.83 2.10 15.86
N TRP A 379 -3.83 1.80 15.02
CA TRP A 379 -4.00 1.85 13.57
C TRP A 379 -4.78 0.63 13.09
N LEU A 380 -5.89 0.86 12.40
CA LEU A 380 -6.70 -0.15 11.73
C LEU A 380 -6.87 0.22 10.26
N ASN A 381 -6.32 -0.59 9.36
CA ASN A 381 -6.42 -0.39 7.91
C ASN A 381 -6.07 1.02 7.40
N ASN A 382 -5.09 1.70 8.04
CA ASN A 382 -4.71 3.09 7.72
C ASN A 382 -5.72 4.13 8.24
N THR A 383 -6.51 3.76 9.22
CA THR A 383 -7.39 4.66 9.97
C THR A 383 -7.02 4.61 11.45
N ILE A 384 -7.26 5.68 12.20
CA ILE A 384 -7.00 5.73 13.64
C ILE A 384 -7.98 6.66 14.35
N CYS A 385 -8.59 6.16 15.42
CA CYS A 385 -9.41 6.94 16.34
C CYS A 385 -8.53 7.52 17.47
N LEU A 386 -8.58 8.83 17.67
CA LEU A 386 -7.86 9.57 18.71
C LEU A 386 -8.75 9.96 19.89
N ASP A 387 -10.06 9.66 19.84
CA ASP A 387 -10.92 9.78 21.01
C ASP A 387 -10.61 8.62 21.97
N THR A 388 -9.73 8.91 22.93
CA THR A 388 -9.37 7.98 24.01
C THR A 388 -10.08 8.28 25.32
N GLY A 389 -11.24 8.94 25.24
CA GLY A 389 -12.13 9.16 26.38
C GLY A 389 -11.56 10.06 27.47
N ALA A 390 -10.83 11.13 27.12
CA ALA A 390 -10.22 12.06 28.09
C ALA A 390 -11.22 12.52 29.18
N VAL A 391 -12.40 12.98 28.77
CA VAL A 391 -13.44 13.46 29.69
C VAL A 391 -13.99 12.37 30.63
N PHE A 392 -13.86 11.12 30.24
CA PHE A 392 -14.32 9.94 31.00
C PHE A 392 -13.22 9.34 31.88
N GLY A 393 -12.10 10.04 32.09
CA GLY A 393 -10.96 9.54 32.88
C GLY A 393 -9.95 8.71 32.09
N GLY A 394 -10.04 8.69 30.77
CA GLY A 394 -9.06 8.07 29.89
C GLY A 394 -7.83 8.95 29.66
N LYS A 395 -7.52 9.23 28.40
CA LYS A 395 -6.38 10.06 27.98
C LYS A 395 -6.81 11.06 26.92
N LEU A 396 -6.14 12.21 26.85
CA LEU A 396 -6.17 13.06 25.67
C LEU A 396 -4.98 12.70 24.77
N THR A 397 -5.26 12.29 23.53
CA THR A 397 -4.28 11.71 22.62
C THR A 397 -4.09 12.58 21.38
N ALA A 398 -2.84 12.71 20.93
CA ALA A 398 -2.47 13.30 19.66
C ALA A 398 -1.64 12.35 18.79
N LEU A 399 -1.72 12.54 17.48
CA LEU A 399 -0.89 11.87 16.48
C LEU A 399 0.05 12.88 15.82
N ARG A 400 1.36 12.62 15.87
CA ARG A 400 2.37 13.32 15.08
C ARG A 400 2.39 12.77 13.65
N TRP A 401 2.23 13.64 12.66
CA TRP A 401 2.29 13.30 11.24
C TRP A 401 3.43 14.08 10.56
N PRO A 402 4.28 13.42 9.73
CA PRO A 402 4.14 12.09 9.15
C PRO A 402 4.73 10.93 9.97
N GLU A 403 5.21 11.19 11.19
CA GLU A 403 5.94 10.21 12.02
C GLU A 403 5.07 9.02 12.46
N ARG A 404 3.74 9.22 12.51
CA ARG A 404 2.73 8.28 13.03
C ARG A 404 2.96 7.91 14.50
N GLU A 405 3.60 8.81 15.26
CA GLU A 405 3.87 8.68 16.69
C GLU A 405 2.66 9.18 17.51
N LEU A 406 2.25 8.42 18.52
CA LEU A 406 1.20 8.83 19.45
C LEU A 406 1.79 9.53 20.67
N VAL A 407 1.21 10.66 21.05
CA VAL A 407 1.55 11.41 22.25
C VAL A 407 0.27 11.62 23.06
N ASP A 408 0.25 11.15 24.30
CA ASP A 408 -0.92 11.27 25.17
C ASP A 408 -0.60 11.87 26.55
N VAL A 409 -1.63 12.42 27.19
CA VAL A 409 -1.63 12.78 28.61
C VAL A 409 -2.84 12.14 29.30
N PRO A 410 -2.68 11.58 30.52
CA PRO A 410 -3.81 11.05 31.28
C PRO A 410 -4.76 12.18 31.71
N ALA A 411 -6.05 11.89 31.76
CA ALA A 411 -7.03 12.79 32.36
C ALA A 411 -6.75 12.99 33.86
N GLU A 412 -7.00 14.19 34.38
CA GLU A 412 -6.79 14.47 35.81
C GLU A 412 -7.73 13.64 36.70
N ARG A 413 -8.96 13.43 36.20
CA ARG A 413 -10.04 12.69 36.85
C ARG A 413 -11.12 12.31 35.82
N VAL A 414 -12.11 11.56 36.27
CA VAL A 414 -13.38 11.40 35.52
C VAL A 414 -14.16 12.71 35.66
N TRP A 415 -14.27 13.47 34.58
CA TRP A 415 -15.02 14.74 34.55
C TRP A 415 -16.51 14.52 34.26
N TYR A 416 -16.82 13.49 33.49
CA TYR A 416 -18.18 13.08 33.14
C TYR A 416 -18.27 11.56 33.20
N GLU A 417 -19.36 11.02 33.74
CA GLU A 417 -19.54 9.57 33.86
C GLU A 417 -19.87 8.94 32.48
N PRO A 418 -19.12 7.92 32.03
CA PRO A 418 -19.39 7.29 30.74
C PRO A 418 -20.65 6.43 30.79
N LEU A 419 -21.51 6.55 29.78
CA LEU A 419 -22.69 5.68 29.62
C LEU A 419 -22.30 4.22 29.35
N LYS A 420 -21.16 4.02 28.68
CA LYS A 420 -20.56 2.72 28.39
C LYS A 420 -19.15 2.69 28.99
N PRO A 421 -18.79 1.70 29.82
CA PRO A 421 -17.44 1.60 30.38
C PRO A 421 -16.38 1.63 29.26
N LEU A 422 -15.36 2.47 29.42
CA LEU A 422 -14.27 2.57 28.44
C LEU A 422 -13.59 1.21 28.23
N ARG A 423 -13.33 0.46 29.31
CA ARG A 423 -12.80 -0.90 29.26
C ARG A 423 -13.95 -1.92 29.29
N SER A 424 -14.30 -2.48 28.14
CA SER A 424 -15.05 -3.74 28.07
C SER A 424 -14.06 -4.89 27.90
N GLU A 425 -14.10 -5.89 28.78
CA GLU A 425 -13.29 -7.13 28.70
C GLU A 425 -13.61 -8.02 27.47
N ALA A 426 -14.42 -7.54 26.52
CA ALA A 426 -14.78 -8.29 25.33
C ALA A 426 -13.56 -8.39 24.38
N PRO A 427 -13.05 -9.60 24.10
CA PRO A 427 -12.06 -9.81 23.06
C PRO A 427 -12.73 -9.63 21.70
N GLY A 428 -12.09 -8.88 20.79
CA GLY A 428 -12.41 -8.99 19.35
C GLY A 428 -12.87 -7.71 18.63
N GLY A 429 -12.94 -6.55 19.28
CA GLY A 429 -13.21 -5.27 18.60
C GLY A 429 -11.97 -4.57 18.02
N HIS A 430 -10.77 -4.95 18.48
CA HIS A 430 -9.52 -4.27 18.14
C HIS A 430 -8.76 -4.91 16.96
N ASP A 431 -9.08 -6.15 16.59
CA ASP A 431 -8.25 -6.93 15.67
C ASP A 431 -8.67 -6.81 14.20
N GLY A 432 -9.89 -6.31 13.94
CA GLY A 432 -10.48 -6.25 12.61
C GLY A 432 -10.38 -7.57 11.84
N ARG A 433 -10.78 -7.57 10.56
CA ARG A 433 -10.30 -8.59 9.62
C ARG A 433 -9.10 -8.02 8.90
N PRO A 434 -7.86 -8.44 9.23
CA PRO A 434 -6.68 -7.82 8.65
C PRO A 434 -6.54 -8.13 7.15
N LEU A 435 -7.29 -9.11 6.63
CA LEU A 435 -7.33 -9.49 5.21
C LEU A 435 -8.74 -9.86 4.78
N ASP A 436 -9.14 -9.39 3.60
CA ASP A 436 -10.32 -9.83 2.87
C ASP A 436 -9.90 -10.66 1.64
N LEU A 437 -10.72 -11.65 1.26
CA LEU A 437 -10.57 -12.37 0.00
C LEU A 437 -10.50 -11.41 -1.21
N ALA A 438 -11.27 -10.32 -1.16
CA ALA A 438 -11.29 -9.25 -2.14
C ALA A 438 -9.98 -8.43 -2.19
N ASP A 439 -9.03 -8.63 -1.29
CA ASP A 439 -7.70 -8.02 -1.35
C ASP A 439 -6.76 -8.80 -2.30
N VAL A 440 -6.98 -10.10 -2.49
CA VAL A 440 -6.02 -11.01 -3.15
C VAL A 440 -6.57 -11.80 -4.35
N ARG A 441 -7.89 -11.88 -4.54
CA ARG A 441 -8.49 -12.65 -5.67
C ARG A 441 -8.47 -11.92 -7.02
N GLY A 442 -8.59 -12.64 -8.14
CA GLY A 442 -8.75 -12.01 -9.48
C GLY A 442 -7.45 -11.38 -10.03
N ARG A 443 -7.56 -10.65 -11.14
CA ARG A 443 -6.40 -9.95 -11.73
C ARG A 443 -5.95 -8.81 -10.81
N ARG A 444 -4.66 -8.79 -10.47
CA ARG A 444 -4.05 -7.77 -9.60
C ARG A 444 -2.93 -7.01 -10.29
N VAL A 445 -2.72 -5.79 -9.83
CA VAL A 445 -1.55 -4.98 -10.16
C VAL A 445 -1.02 -4.40 -8.87
N VAL A 446 0.17 -4.84 -8.48
CA VAL A 446 0.86 -4.32 -7.31
C VAL A 446 1.79 -3.21 -7.77
N GLU A 447 1.59 -2.00 -7.24
CA GLU A 447 2.49 -0.87 -7.46
C GLU A 447 3.65 -0.97 -6.47
N THR A 448 4.89 -0.92 -6.98
CA THR A 448 6.12 -1.03 -6.20
C THR A 448 6.98 0.21 -6.41
N ARG A 449 7.67 0.66 -5.36
CA ARG A 449 8.68 1.72 -5.43
C ARG A 449 9.89 1.30 -6.27
N HIS A 450 10.13 -0.01 -6.37
CA HIS A 450 11.34 -0.58 -6.96
C HIS A 450 11.24 -0.89 -8.45
N GLN A 451 10.08 -1.29 -8.95
CA GLN A 451 9.89 -1.69 -10.36
C GLN A 451 8.56 -1.22 -10.98
N GLY A 452 7.89 -0.24 -10.36
CA GLY A 452 6.60 0.25 -10.83
C GLY A 452 5.51 -0.81 -10.70
N ARG A 453 4.70 -1.01 -11.75
CA ARG A 453 3.53 -1.88 -11.71
C ARG A 453 3.87 -3.33 -12.09
N ILE A 454 3.65 -4.26 -11.17
CA ILE A 454 3.78 -5.70 -11.40
C ILE A 454 2.39 -6.31 -11.47
N SER A 455 2.07 -6.94 -12.61
CA SER A 455 0.77 -7.59 -12.82
C SER A 455 0.81 -9.05 -12.37
N VAL A 456 -0.24 -9.48 -11.69
CA VAL A 456 -0.49 -10.87 -11.29
C VAL A 456 -1.74 -11.35 -12.01
N ARG A 457 -1.64 -12.49 -12.70
CA ARG A 457 -2.77 -13.10 -13.40
C ARG A 457 -3.71 -13.76 -12.40
N GLU A 458 -4.97 -13.89 -12.78
CA GLU A 458 -6.00 -14.47 -11.92
C GLU A 458 -5.71 -15.93 -11.57
N GLU A 459 -5.23 -16.73 -12.52
CA GLU A 459 -4.89 -18.14 -12.27
C GLU A 459 -3.80 -18.29 -11.19
N ASN A 460 -2.76 -17.45 -11.28
CA ASN A 460 -1.65 -17.39 -10.34
C ASN A 460 -2.10 -16.92 -8.95
N ALA A 461 -2.95 -15.89 -8.89
CA ALA A 461 -3.52 -15.40 -7.64
C ALA A 461 -4.37 -16.48 -6.95
N ALA A 462 -5.14 -17.27 -7.71
CA ALA A 462 -5.92 -18.38 -7.17
C ALA A 462 -5.02 -19.51 -6.59
N ALA A 463 -3.93 -19.85 -7.28
CA ALA A 463 -2.95 -20.82 -6.78
C ALA A 463 -2.27 -20.34 -5.49
N ALA A 464 -1.87 -19.07 -5.43
CA ALA A 464 -1.30 -18.48 -4.22
C ALA A 464 -2.29 -18.48 -3.05
N LEU A 465 -3.56 -18.15 -3.31
CA LEU A 465 -4.61 -18.18 -2.30
C LEU A 465 -4.81 -19.58 -1.72
N GLU A 466 -4.78 -20.62 -2.54
CA GLU A 466 -4.87 -22.01 -2.06
C GLU A 466 -3.76 -22.31 -1.06
N VAL A 467 -2.51 -22.01 -1.43
CA VAL A 467 -1.36 -22.27 -0.57
C VAL A 467 -1.42 -21.47 0.73
N MET A 468 -1.73 -20.18 0.64
CA MET A 468 -1.77 -19.29 1.79
C MET A 468 -2.88 -19.66 2.77
N SER A 469 -4.07 -19.95 2.25
CA SER A 469 -5.26 -20.21 3.07
C SER A 469 -5.26 -21.55 3.80
N ARG A 470 -4.52 -22.54 3.30
CA ARG A 470 -4.57 -23.93 3.81
C ARG A 470 -3.32 -24.39 4.53
N PHE A 471 -2.16 -23.87 4.14
CA PHE A 471 -0.89 -24.46 4.54
C PHE A 471 0.13 -23.45 5.08
N ALA A 472 -0.11 -22.15 4.95
CA ALA A 472 0.80 -21.15 5.48
C ALA A 472 0.67 -21.04 7.01
N VAL A 473 1.69 -20.44 7.64
CA VAL A 473 1.57 -19.91 9.00
C VAL A 473 0.48 -18.83 9.07
N ASP A 474 0.13 -18.37 10.28
CA ASP A 474 -0.77 -17.22 10.44
C ASP A 474 -0.30 -16.07 9.54
N PRO A 475 -1.14 -15.58 8.60
CA PRO A 475 -0.75 -14.52 7.68
C PRO A 475 -0.22 -13.27 8.40
N ARG A 476 -0.67 -12.96 9.62
CA ARG A 476 -0.15 -11.84 10.41
C ARG A 476 1.35 -11.98 10.71
N LEU A 477 1.87 -13.20 10.74
CA LEU A 477 3.27 -13.54 10.96
C LEU A 477 4.02 -13.90 9.68
N LEU A 478 3.44 -13.60 8.50
CA LEU A 478 4.03 -13.84 7.18
C LEU A 478 4.22 -12.52 6.38
N PRO A 479 5.03 -11.57 6.86
CA PRO A 479 5.11 -10.26 6.23
C PRO A 479 5.98 -10.22 4.96
N TYR A 480 6.62 -11.33 4.58
CA TYR A 480 7.58 -11.40 3.47
C TYR A 480 7.63 -12.80 2.87
N LEU A 481 7.95 -12.90 1.58
CA LEU A 481 8.40 -14.14 0.96
C LEU A 481 9.66 -13.88 0.12
N PRO A 482 10.68 -14.74 0.21
CA PRO A 482 11.93 -14.55 -0.51
C PRO A 482 11.75 -14.79 -2.01
N PRO A 483 12.48 -14.05 -2.86
CA PRO A 483 12.39 -14.23 -4.30
C PRO A 483 13.08 -15.50 -4.76
N THR A 484 12.68 -15.96 -5.93
CA THR A 484 13.40 -16.95 -6.71
C THR A 484 14.77 -16.41 -7.14
N MET A 485 15.71 -17.32 -7.36
CA MET A 485 17.08 -16.96 -7.76
C MET A 485 17.43 -17.56 -9.12
N ALA A 486 17.97 -16.73 -10.01
CA ALA A 486 18.42 -17.17 -11.32
C ALA A 486 19.86 -17.71 -11.27
N PRO A 487 20.19 -18.78 -12.02
CA PRO A 487 21.56 -19.23 -12.16
C PRO A 487 22.35 -18.31 -13.10
N THR A 488 23.67 -18.47 -13.04
CA THR A 488 24.57 -17.84 -14.00
C THR A 488 24.26 -18.28 -15.43
N ALA A 489 24.74 -17.49 -16.40
CA ALA A 489 24.71 -17.92 -17.80
C ALA A 489 25.45 -19.26 -17.96
N THR A 490 25.04 -20.03 -18.95
CA THR A 490 25.69 -21.31 -19.21
C THR A 490 27.17 -21.10 -19.51
N SER A 491 28.04 -21.85 -18.83
CA SER A 491 29.49 -21.77 -18.99
C SER A 491 29.99 -22.32 -20.33
N HIS A 492 31.00 -21.66 -20.88
CA HIS A 492 31.80 -22.13 -22.00
C HIS A 492 33.02 -22.96 -21.58
N VAL A 493 33.34 -23.00 -20.29
CA VAL A 493 34.46 -23.79 -19.74
C VAL A 493 34.14 -25.29 -19.85
N ASP A 494 35.10 -26.07 -20.35
CA ASP A 494 34.91 -27.51 -20.55
C ASP A 494 34.62 -28.24 -19.23
N GLY A 495 33.69 -29.19 -19.27
CA GLY A 495 33.22 -29.93 -18.09
C GLY A 495 32.31 -29.17 -17.12
N TYR A 496 32.04 -27.87 -17.34
CA TYR A 496 31.16 -27.05 -16.49
C TYR A 496 29.89 -26.60 -17.22
N LEU A 497 28.77 -26.67 -16.51
CA LEU A 497 27.50 -26.04 -16.91
C LEU A 497 27.37 -24.64 -16.32
N GLU A 498 27.85 -24.45 -15.09
CA GLU A 498 27.89 -23.18 -14.37
C GLU A 498 29.34 -22.91 -13.95
N HIS A 499 29.79 -21.67 -14.12
CA HIS A 499 31.14 -21.25 -13.75
C HIS A 499 31.13 -19.79 -13.27
N PRO A 500 31.93 -19.43 -12.24
CA PRO A 500 31.93 -18.09 -11.64
C PRO A 500 32.16 -16.95 -12.63
N ALA A 501 33.03 -17.18 -13.62
CA ALA A 501 33.36 -16.20 -14.65
C ALA A 501 32.12 -15.58 -15.33
N GLU A 502 31.10 -16.39 -15.57
CA GLU A 502 29.86 -15.92 -16.22
C GLU A 502 29.02 -15.02 -15.32
N ALA A 503 29.09 -15.21 -14.00
CA ALA A 503 28.39 -14.37 -13.03
C ALA A 503 29.11 -13.03 -12.87
N PHE A 504 30.44 -13.03 -12.78
CA PHE A 504 31.24 -11.81 -12.70
C PHE A 504 31.12 -10.96 -13.96
N ALA A 505 31.24 -11.56 -15.14
CA ALA A 505 31.08 -10.87 -16.42
C ALA A 505 29.65 -10.34 -16.64
N GLN A 506 28.63 -10.94 -16.01
CA GLN A 506 27.27 -10.38 -16.01
C GLN A 506 27.20 -9.13 -15.13
N TYR A 507 27.72 -9.18 -13.90
CA TYR A 507 27.71 -8.04 -12.99
C TYR A 507 28.55 -6.87 -13.51
N GLU A 508 29.71 -7.13 -14.12
CA GLU A 508 30.51 -6.11 -14.79
C GLU A 508 29.71 -5.39 -15.89
N ARG A 509 29.01 -6.14 -16.75
CA ARG A 509 28.14 -5.58 -17.81
C ARG A 509 26.96 -4.79 -17.26
N ASP A 510 26.45 -5.18 -16.10
CA ASP A 510 25.37 -4.49 -15.40
C ASP A 510 25.87 -3.25 -14.63
N GLY A 511 27.18 -2.96 -14.65
CA GLY A 511 27.80 -1.80 -14.01
C GLY A 511 28.15 -2.00 -12.52
N VAL A 512 28.19 -3.25 -12.04
CA VAL A 512 28.50 -3.59 -10.65
C VAL A 512 29.98 -3.92 -10.51
N ALA A 513 30.75 -2.98 -9.96
CA ALA A 513 32.20 -3.12 -9.77
C ALA A 513 32.59 -4.09 -8.66
N ARG A 514 31.81 -4.16 -7.57
CA ARG A 514 32.13 -5.01 -6.41
C ARG A 514 31.00 -5.96 -6.10
N VAL A 515 31.34 -7.24 -5.97
CA VAL A 515 30.43 -8.31 -5.58
C VAL A 515 30.95 -9.06 -4.36
N VAL A 516 30.04 -9.64 -3.59
CA VAL A 516 30.33 -10.61 -2.53
C VAL A 516 29.91 -11.99 -3.00
N CYS A 517 30.82 -12.95 -2.88
CA CYS A 517 30.58 -14.36 -3.11
C CYS A 517 30.32 -15.02 -1.76
N GLU A 518 29.08 -15.45 -1.52
CA GLU A 518 28.69 -16.14 -0.29
C GLU A 518 28.55 -17.65 -0.55
N GLU A 519 29.01 -18.48 0.39
CA GLU A 519 28.78 -19.92 0.37
C GLU A 519 27.27 -20.18 0.24
N LYS A 520 26.89 -20.94 -0.78
CA LYS A 520 25.51 -21.39 -0.94
C LYS A 520 25.32 -22.60 -0.04
N HIS A 521 24.80 -22.35 1.16
CA HIS A 521 24.43 -23.41 2.10
C HIS A 521 23.37 -24.33 1.46
N MET A 522 23.56 -25.63 1.64
CA MET A 522 22.63 -26.63 1.13
C MET A 522 21.67 -27.06 2.23
N GLY A 523 20.53 -26.39 2.31
CA GLY A 523 19.49 -26.63 3.29
C GLY A 523 18.10 -26.36 2.72
N SER A 524 17.30 -25.59 3.44
CA SER A 524 16.08 -24.99 2.92
C SER A 524 15.96 -23.56 3.41
N ARG A 525 15.63 -22.65 2.50
CA ARG A 525 15.38 -21.24 2.80
C ARG A 525 14.33 -21.11 3.91
N ALA A 526 14.70 -20.40 4.98
CA ALA A 526 13.88 -20.13 6.14
C ALA A 526 13.86 -18.62 6.40
N VAL A 527 12.67 -18.07 6.58
CA VAL A 527 12.51 -16.71 7.09
C VAL A 527 12.08 -16.81 8.54
N ALA A 528 12.76 -16.09 9.43
CA ALA A 528 12.48 -16.07 10.85
C ALA A 528 12.04 -14.66 11.28
N LEU A 529 10.78 -14.52 11.69
CA LEU A 529 10.28 -13.33 12.39
C LEU A 529 10.48 -13.55 13.88
N VAL A 530 11.27 -12.71 14.53
CA VAL A 530 11.60 -12.83 15.96
C VAL A 530 11.12 -11.58 16.68
N CYS A 531 10.18 -11.72 17.61
CA CYS A 531 9.81 -10.63 18.52
C CYS A 531 10.57 -10.78 19.84
N ARG A 532 10.82 -9.64 20.49
CA ARG A 532 11.49 -9.57 21.79
C ARG A 532 10.74 -10.35 22.86
N ASP A 533 9.42 -10.35 22.79
CA ASP A 533 8.54 -11.09 23.69
C ASP A 533 7.13 -11.23 23.07
N ALA A 534 6.22 -11.90 23.79
CA ALA A 534 4.82 -12.07 23.36
C ALA A 534 4.03 -10.75 23.33
N GLN A 535 4.43 -9.75 24.13
CA GLN A 535 3.77 -8.44 24.13
C GLN A 535 4.11 -7.67 22.85
N ALA A 536 5.36 -7.72 22.39
CA ALA A 536 5.79 -7.19 21.10
C ALA A 536 5.05 -7.85 19.94
N ALA A 537 4.89 -9.19 19.98
CA ALA A 537 4.13 -9.93 18.96
C ALA A 537 2.65 -9.50 18.91
N ARG A 538 1.98 -9.41 20.08
CA ARG A 538 0.60 -8.91 20.20
C ARG A 538 0.48 -7.48 19.69
N LYS A 539 1.34 -6.58 20.15
CA LYS A 539 1.29 -5.15 19.79
C LYS A 539 1.54 -4.91 18.30
N ARG A 540 2.54 -5.59 17.72
CA ARG A 540 2.98 -5.34 16.34
C ARG A 540 2.20 -6.13 15.30
N PHE A 541 1.90 -7.39 15.58
CA PHE A 541 1.32 -8.33 14.63
C PHE A 541 -0.09 -8.79 15.02
N GLY A 542 -0.60 -8.40 16.20
CA GLY A 542 -1.97 -8.72 16.62
C GLY A 542 -2.17 -10.21 16.91
N VAL A 543 -1.13 -10.93 17.35
CA VAL A 543 -1.19 -12.37 17.67
C VAL A 543 -1.04 -12.64 19.16
N ASP A 544 -1.75 -13.65 19.64
CA ASP A 544 -1.69 -14.14 21.02
C ASP A 544 -1.06 -15.52 21.06
N GLY A 545 0.01 -15.70 21.83
CA GLY A 545 0.70 -16.98 21.98
C GLY A 545 2.11 -16.97 21.38
N PRO A 546 2.28 -17.00 20.05
CA PRO A 546 3.60 -17.11 19.43
C PRO A 546 4.39 -15.81 19.56
N THR A 547 5.71 -15.92 19.75
CA THR A 547 6.62 -14.76 19.78
C THR A 547 7.22 -14.43 18.41
N GLY A 548 6.74 -15.06 17.35
CA GLY A 548 7.32 -14.97 16.03
C GLY A 548 6.91 -16.13 15.13
N SER A 549 7.66 -16.35 14.06
CA SER A 549 7.44 -17.47 13.14
C SER A 549 8.72 -17.89 12.43
N VAL A 550 8.82 -19.16 12.04
CA VAL A 550 9.85 -19.68 11.13
C VAL A 550 9.16 -20.39 9.97
N TYR A 551 9.29 -19.85 8.77
CA TYR A 551 8.54 -20.32 7.60
C TYR A 551 9.39 -20.48 6.35
N THR A 552 8.89 -21.30 5.44
CA THR A 552 9.53 -21.63 4.17
C THR A 552 9.29 -20.55 3.11
N ARG A 553 9.96 -20.65 1.96
CA ARG A 553 9.76 -19.77 0.78
C ARG A 553 8.32 -19.69 0.24
N THR A 554 7.42 -20.59 0.67
CA THR A 554 5.99 -20.59 0.29
C THR A 554 5.06 -20.24 1.45
N GLY A 555 5.62 -19.77 2.57
CA GLY A 555 4.89 -19.34 3.75
C GLY A 555 4.43 -20.46 4.68
N ARG A 556 4.74 -21.72 4.37
CA ARG A 556 4.42 -22.87 5.23
C ARG A 556 5.28 -22.87 6.49
N PRO A 557 4.77 -23.34 7.64
CA PRO A 557 5.59 -23.56 8.83
C PRO A 557 6.78 -24.44 8.47
N PHE A 558 7.95 -24.05 8.95
CA PHE A 558 9.17 -24.80 8.64
C PHE A 558 9.15 -26.16 9.33
N LEU A 559 8.85 -26.16 10.63
CA LEU A 559 8.68 -27.36 11.45
C LEU A 559 7.18 -27.60 11.70
N ASP A 560 6.80 -28.87 11.81
CA ASP A 560 5.41 -29.24 12.11
C ASP A 560 5.11 -29.17 13.63
N ASP A 561 6.15 -28.96 14.46
CA ASP A 561 6.07 -28.84 15.92
C ASP A 561 6.33 -27.38 16.35
N ASP A 562 5.30 -26.75 16.91
CA ASP A 562 5.34 -25.37 17.39
C ASP A 562 6.33 -25.18 18.55
N THR A 563 6.56 -26.20 19.37
CA THR A 563 7.49 -26.12 20.50
C THR A 563 8.94 -26.03 20.04
N LEU A 564 9.30 -26.74 18.98
CA LEU A 564 10.62 -26.64 18.35
C LEU A 564 10.80 -25.30 17.61
N THR A 565 9.72 -24.77 17.02
CA THR A 565 9.72 -23.44 16.41
C THR A 565 10.01 -22.37 17.46
N GLU A 566 9.30 -22.39 18.60
CA GLU A 566 9.54 -21.45 19.69
C GLU A 566 10.93 -21.62 20.30
N ALA A 567 11.47 -22.85 20.39
CA ALA A 567 12.83 -23.08 20.84
C ALA A 567 13.91 -22.48 19.89
N ILE A 568 13.67 -22.47 18.58
CA ILE A 568 14.53 -21.75 17.62
C ILE A 568 14.42 -20.24 17.85
N LEU A 569 13.20 -19.72 18.01
CA LEU A 569 12.97 -18.29 18.25
C LEU A 569 13.60 -17.81 19.55
N ASP A 570 13.57 -18.61 20.61
CA ASP A 570 14.17 -18.29 21.90
C ASP A 570 15.71 -18.21 21.83
N ARG A 571 16.34 -19.16 21.13
CA ARG A 571 17.79 -19.12 20.85
C ARG A 571 18.18 -17.88 20.04
N LEU A 572 17.41 -17.56 19.01
CA LEU A 572 17.61 -16.34 18.21
C LEU A 572 17.46 -15.08 19.05
N ARG A 573 16.37 -14.97 19.83
CA ARG A 573 16.07 -13.83 20.69
C ARG A 573 17.18 -13.59 21.72
N THR A 574 17.68 -14.67 22.32
CA THR A 574 18.81 -14.63 23.27
C THR A 574 20.06 -14.09 22.59
N ALA A 575 20.46 -14.65 21.44
CA ALA A 575 21.63 -14.19 20.69
C ALA A 575 21.50 -12.73 20.22
N ILE A 576 20.31 -12.31 19.77
CA ILE A 576 20.02 -10.91 19.39
C ILE A 576 20.18 -9.98 20.60
N GLY A 577 19.71 -10.41 21.77
CA GLY A 577 19.84 -9.65 23.02
C GLY A 577 21.28 -9.52 23.49
N GLU A 578 22.03 -10.63 23.49
CA GLU A 578 23.45 -10.63 23.87
C GLU A 578 24.32 -9.83 22.90
N ALA A 579 23.98 -9.81 21.61
CA ALA A 579 24.64 -8.99 20.59
C ALA A 579 24.29 -7.48 20.67
N GLY A 580 23.37 -7.07 21.56
CA GLY A 580 22.93 -5.68 21.72
C GLY A 580 22.08 -5.12 20.57
N LEU A 581 21.53 -5.99 19.71
CA LEU A 581 20.85 -5.58 18.48
C LEU A 581 19.48 -4.94 18.72
N TRP A 582 18.78 -5.28 19.81
CA TRP A 582 17.49 -4.64 20.15
C TRP A 582 17.65 -3.12 20.34
N ASP A 583 18.70 -2.72 21.05
CA ASP A 583 18.93 -1.33 21.42
C ASP A 583 19.59 -0.56 20.27
N GLU A 584 20.62 -1.14 19.61
CA GLU A 584 21.29 -0.50 18.47
C GLU A 584 20.34 -0.26 17.28
N LEU A 585 19.42 -1.20 17.04
CA LEU A 585 18.44 -1.09 15.95
C LEU A 585 17.12 -0.45 16.40
N GLU A 586 17.01 -0.03 17.66
CA GLU A 586 15.82 0.61 18.25
C GLU A 586 14.52 -0.16 17.96
N THR A 587 14.49 -1.45 18.28
CA THR A 587 13.41 -2.33 17.85
C THR A 587 13.02 -3.40 18.88
N ASP A 588 11.78 -3.88 18.78
CA ASP A 588 11.25 -5.04 19.51
C ASP A 588 10.91 -6.24 18.60
N TRP A 589 11.22 -6.18 17.30
CA TRP A 589 11.15 -7.31 16.38
C TRP A 589 12.19 -7.22 15.24
N LEU A 590 12.66 -8.37 14.74
CA LEU A 590 13.50 -8.46 13.55
C LEU A 590 12.98 -9.55 12.61
N LEU A 591 13.19 -9.33 11.32
CA LEU A 591 12.94 -10.33 10.29
C LEU A 591 14.26 -10.77 9.67
N LEU A 592 14.59 -12.06 9.76
CA LEU A 592 15.82 -12.65 9.26
C LEU A 592 15.54 -13.51 8.03
N ASP A 593 16.45 -13.45 7.06
CA ASP A 593 16.47 -14.36 5.92
C ASP A 593 17.70 -15.28 6.04
N ALA A 594 17.44 -16.59 6.02
CA ALA A 594 18.42 -17.59 6.40
C ALA A 594 18.26 -18.90 5.61
N GLU A 595 19.28 -19.76 5.69
CA GLU A 595 19.20 -21.14 5.25
C GLU A 595 19.25 -22.06 6.48
N LEU A 596 18.27 -22.96 6.62
CA LEU A 596 18.22 -23.91 7.72
C LEU A 596 18.61 -25.31 7.23
N MET A 597 19.52 -25.96 7.97
CA MET A 597 20.21 -27.21 7.62
C MET A 597 20.06 -28.25 8.74
N PRO A 598 20.11 -29.56 8.43
CA PRO A 598 20.39 -30.16 7.11
C PRO A 598 19.24 -30.11 6.13
N TRP A 599 19.54 -30.35 4.84
CA TRP A 599 18.51 -30.57 3.82
C TRP A 599 17.57 -31.75 4.18
N SER A 600 18.10 -32.79 4.83
CA SER A 600 17.32 -33.95 5.29
C SER A 600 16.23 -33.59 6.31
N LEU A 601 16.34 -32.47 7.02
CA LEU A 601 15.35 -32.06 8.02
C LEU A 601 13.97 -31.83 7.39
N LYS A 602 13.91 -31.16 6.23
CA LYS A 602 12.63 -30.90 5.52
C LYS A 602 12.40 -31.83 4.32
N ALA A 603 13.46 -32.30 3.67
CA ALA A 603 13.36 -33.01 2.38
C ALA A 603 13.42 -34.55 2.48
N SER A 604 13.26 -35.14 3.67
CA SER A 604 13.40 -36.60 3.88
C SER A 604 12.53 -37.45 2.93
N GLY A 605 11.28 -37.04 2.68
CA GLY A 605 10.39 -37.75 1.75
C GLY A 605 10.89 -37.72 0.30
N LEU A 606 11.38 -36.57 -0.17
CA LEU A 606 11.94 -36.40 -1.51
C LEU A 606 13.26 -37.17 -1.66
N LEU A 607 14.12 -37.11 -0.64
CA LEU A 607 15.36 -37.89 -0.54
C LEU A 607 15.11 -39.38 -0.69
N ARG A 608 14.13 -39.93 0.04
CA ARG A 608 13.79 -41.37 -0.02
C ARG A 608 13.21 -41.78 -1.37
N SER A 609 12.24 -41.02 -1.88
CA SER A 609 11.45 -41.40 -3.06
C SER A 609 12.14 -41.15 -4.41
N GLN A 610 12.99 -40.13 -4.50
CA GLN A 610 13.63 -39.73 -5.76
C GLN A 610 15.13 -40.03 -5.76
N TYR A 611 15.89 -39.42 -4.84
CA TYR A 611 17.36 -39.47 -4.88
C TYR A 611 17.92 -40.83 -4.45
N ALA A 612 17.46 -41.34 -3.30
CA ALA A 612 17.87 -42.65 -2.80
C ALA A 612 17.38 -43.80 -3.69
N ALA A 613 16.24 -43.63 -4.36
CA ALA A 613 15.73 -44.62 -5.32
C ALA A 613 16.69 -44.78 -6.52
N VAL A 614 17.20 -43.68 -7.09
CA VAL A 614 18.21 -43.73 -8.17
C VAL A 614 19.50 -44.39 -7.68
N GLY A 615 19.98 -44.03 -6.49
CA GLY A 615 21.16 -44.64 -5.88
C GLY A 615 20.99 -46.15 -5.63
N ALA A 616 19.84 -46.57 -5.12
CA ALA A 616 19.53 -47.97 -4.85
C ALA A 616 19.42 -48.79 -6.13
N ALA A 617 18.70 -48.28 -7.14
CA ALA A 617 18.54 -48.97 -8.43
C ALA A 617 19.88 -49.12 -9.16
N SER A 618 20.68 -48.06 -9.21
CA SER A 618 22.01 -48.09 -9.83
C SER A 618 22.96 -49.04 -9.09
N GLY A 619 22.99 -48.99 -7.75
CA GLY A 619 23.79 -49.87 -6.92
C GLY A 619 23.41 -51.36 -7.04
N ALA A 620 22.14 -51.67 -7.33
CA ALA A 620 21.69 -53.05 -7.53
C ALA A 620 22.00 -53.59 -8.93
N VAL A 621 21.90 -52.75 -9.97
CA VAL A 621 21.97 -53.20 -11.37
C VAL A 621 23.39 -53.21 -11.93
N PHE A 622 24.18 -52.15 -11.69
CA PHE A 622 25.48 -51.99 -12.35
C PHE A 622 26.51 -53.08 -12.00
N PRO A 623 26.66 -53.55 -10.75
CA PRO A 623 27.63 -54.60 -10.44
C PRO A 623 27.45 -55.86 -11.28
N GLY A 624 26.22 -56.40 -11.32
CA GLY A 624 25.92 -57.61 -12.11
C GLY A 624 26.05 -57.41 -13.62
N ALA A 625 25.67 -56.23 -14.13
CA ALA A 625 25.85 -55.90 -15.55
C ALA A 625 27.34 -55.82 -15.94
N LEU A 626 28.17 -55.22 -15.09
CA LEU A 626 29.62 -55.12 -15.31
C LEU A 626 30.28 -56.49 -15.27
N ASP A 627 29.90 -57.34 -14.31
CA ASP A 627 30.46 -58.70 -14.20
C ASP A 627 30.07 -59.56 -15.40
N ALA A 628 28.84 -59.45 -15.88
CA ALA A 628 28.40 -60.14 -17.10
C ALA A 628 29.19 -59.69 -18.35
N LEU A 629 29.41 -58.38 -18.50
CA LEU A 629 30.16 -57.81 -19.62
C LEU A 629 31.65 -58.19 -19.56
N ARG A 630 32.27 -58.15 -18.37
CA ARG A 630 33.65 -58.63 -18.17
C ARG A 630 33.78 -60.10 -18.53
N GLY A 631 32.88 -60.95 -18.04
CA GLY A 631 32.88 -62.37 -18.38
C GLY A 631 32.67 -62.63 -19.88
N ALA A 632 31.88 -61.82 -20.57
CA ALA A 632 31.72 -61.93 -22.03
C ALA A 632 33.00 -61.52 -22.78
N ALA A 633 33.67 -60.46 -22.34
CA ALA A 633 34.96 -60.03 -22.90
C ALA A 633 36.05 -61.09 -22.70
N GLU A 634 36.13 -61.71 -21.51
CA GLU A 634 37.06 -62.81 -21.21
C GLU A 634 36.85 -64.04 -22.10
N ARG A 635 35.62 -64.28 -22.57
CA ARG A 635 35.28 -65.35 -23.52
C ARG A 635 35.52 -64.96 -24.99
N GLY A 636 36.09 -63.79 -25.26
CA GLY A 636 36.42 -63.32 -26.61
C GLY A 636 35.27 -62.68 -27.38
N VAL A 637 34.15 -62.33 -26.73
CA VAL A 637 33.08 -61.55 -27.36
C VAL A 637 33.45 -60.07 -27.32
N ASP A 638 33.39 -59.37 -28.46
CA ASP A 638 33.67 -57.92 -28.48
C ASP A 638 32.52 -57.12 -27.84
N VAL A 639 32.69 -56.85 -26.54
CA VAL A 639 31.82 -55.98 -25.74
C VAL A 639 32.57 -54.81 -25.13
N SER A 640 33.76 -54.50 -25.64
CA SER A 640 34.70 -53.51 -25.10
C SER A 640 34.06 -52.12 -24.91
N GLY A 641 33.37 -51.62 -25.95
CA GLY A 641 32.64 -50.35 -25.89
C GLY A 641 31.45 -50.35 -24.93
N LEU A 642 30.73 -51.46 -24.80
CA LEU A 642 29.62 -51.60 -23.84
C LEU A 642 30.12 -51.65 -22.40
N LEU A 643 31.23 -52.35 -22.16
CA LEU A 643 31.86 -52.43 -20.85
C LEU A 643 32.36 -51.05 -20.39
N ALA A 644 33.07 -50.33 -21.25
CA ALA A 644 33.55 -48.97 -20.96
C ALA A 644 32.38 -48.03 -20.63
N ARG A 645 31.37 -47.96 -21.52
CA ARG A 645 30.18 -47.12 -21.32
C ARG A 645 29.41 -47.48 -20.05
N THR A 646 29.27 -48.77 -19.73
CA THR A 646 28.57 -49.20 -18.51
C THR A 646 29.36 -48.86 -17.25
N GLY A 647 30.69 -49.00 -17.30
CA GLY A 647 31.59 -48.64 -16.21
C GLY A 647 31.54 -47.15 -15.88
N GLU A 648 31.58 -46.30 -16.91
CA GLU A 648 31.39 -44.86 -16.77
C GLU A 648 30.04 -44.53 -16.11
N ARG A 649 28.94 -45.08 -16.63
CA ARG A 649 27.60 -44.83 -16.07
C ARG A 649 27.48 -45.26 -14.60
N ALA A 650 28.12 -46.37 -14.23
CA ALA A 650 28.17 -46.82 -12.85
C ALA A 650 28.94 -45.85 -11.95
N ALA A 651 30.08 -45.33 -12.41
CA ALA A 651 30.86 -44.33 -11.69
C ALA A 651 30.10 -43.01 -11.53
N GLU A 652 29.44 -42.52 -12.58
CA GLU A 652 28.63 -41.29 -12.52
C GLU A 652 27.43 -41.42 -11.56
N ALA A 653 26.78 -42.60 -11.52
CA ALA A 653 25.70 -42.88 -10.56
C ALA A 653 26.19 -43.00 -9.11
N ALA A 654 27.39 -43.55 -8.90
CA ALA A 654 28.04 -43.55 -7.59
C ALA A 654 28.40 -42.12 -7.14
N ALA A 655 28.91 -41.29 -8.05
CA ALA A 655 29.21 -39.87 -7.78
C ALA A 655 27.94 -39.08 -7.42
N PHE A 656 26.83 -39.30 -8.13
CA PHE A 656 25.51 -38.75 -7.76
C PHE A 656 25.10 -39.14 -6.33
N THR A 657 25.25 -40.42 -5.98
CA THR A 657 24.91 -40.92 -4.64
C THR A 657 25.79 -40.32 -3.56
N ALA A 658 27.09 -40.19 -3.84
CA ALA A 658 28.03 -39.53 -2.94
C ALA A 658 27.71 -38.04 -2.78
N ALA A 659 27.26 -37.36 -3.84
CA ALA A 659 26.93 -35.94 -3.81
C ALA A 659 25.76 -35.63 -2.88
N TYR A 660 24.60 -36.28 -3.03
CA TYR A 660 23.43 -35.94 -2.21
C TYR A 660 23.59 -36.34 -0.74
N ARG A 661 24.33 -37.42 -0.44
CA ARG A 661 24.56 -37.89 0.93
C ARG A 661 25.33 -36.88 1.80
N ARG A 662 26.16 -36.02 1.21
CA ARG A 662 26.92 -34.98 1.94
C ARG A 662 26.02 -33.99 2.67
N TYR A 663 24.78 -33.83 2.22
CA TYR A 663 23.82 -32.87 2.76
C TYR A 663 22.77 -33.52 3.68
N CYS A 664 22.98 -34.79 4.05
CA CYS A 664 22.05 -35.58 4.84
C CYS A 664 22.73 -36.03 6.14
N TRP A 665 22.23 -35.58 7.27
CA TRP A 665 22.53 -36.14 8.58
C TRP A 665 21.28 -36.23 9.45
N THR A 666 21.35 -37.04 10.49
CA THR A 666 20.27 -37.19 11.47
C THR A 666 20.34 -36.06 12.49
N THR A 667 19.17 -35.58 12.91
CA THR A 667 19.02 -34.59 13.99
C THR A 667 18.21 -35.22 15.13
N ASP A 668 18.49 -34.80 16.36
CA ASP A 668 17.71 -35.17 17.55
C ASP A 668 17.19 -33.88 18.19
N GLY A 669 15.88 -33.63 18.09
CA GLY A 669 15.34 -32.29 18.32
C GLY A 669 16.05 -31.24 17.46
N LEU A 670 16.65 -30.24 18.12
CA LEU A 670 17.46 -29.19 17.47
C LEU A 670 18.96 -29.53 17.40
N ASP A 671 19.39 -30.65 17.97
CA ASP A 671 20.80 -31.03 17.92
C ASP A 671 21.18 -31.46 16.50
N GLY A 672 22.27 -30.86 16.01
CA GLY A 672 22.70 -30.99 14.62
C GLY A 672 21.96 -30.07 13.64
N VAL A 673 20.95 -29.31 14.07
CA VAL A 673 20.35 -28.25 13.25
C VAL A 673 21.29 -27.05 13.21
N ARG A 674 21.41 -26.43 12.03
CA ARG A 674 22.18 -25.20 11.83
C ARG A 674 21.34 -24.19 11.05
N LEU A 675 21.35 -22.95 11.49
CA LEU A 675 20.74 -21.82 10.80
C LEU A 675 21.84 -20.86 10.36
N ALA A 676 21.91 -20.55 9.08
CA ALA A 676 22.85 -19.57 8.54
C ALA A 676 22.09 -18.36 8.01
N PRO A 677 21.89 -17.32 8.83
CA PRO A 677 21.38 -16.03 8.36
C PRO A 677 22.35 -15.42 7.35
N PHE A 678 21.81 -14.74 6.35
CA PHE A 678 22.61 -13.93 5.41
C PHE A 678 22.03 -12.53 5.19
N GLN A 679 20.82 -12.23 5.68
CA GLN A 679 20.27 -10.88 5.71
C GLN A 679 19.37 -10.65 6.93
N ILE A 680 19.44 -9.46 7.51
CA ILE A 680 18.43 -8.86 8.38
C ILE A 680 17.56 -7.96 7.48
N LEU A 681 16.30 -8.34 7.28
CA LEU A 681 15.45 -7.76 6.24
C LEU A 681 14.74 -6.48 6.69
N ALA A 682 14.15 -6.48 7.88
CA ALA A 682 13.38 -5.37 8.40
C ALA A 682 13.35 -5.38 9.94
N VAL A 683 13.22 -4.18 10.47
CA VAL A 683 13.00 -3.87 11.89
C VAL A 683 11.93 -2.78 12.00
N GLN A 684 11.57 -2.40 13.23
CA GLN A 684 10.63 -1.30 13.44
C GLN A 684 11.10 -0.01 12.73
N GLY A 685 10.22 0.58 11.93
CA GLY A 685 10.45 1.84 11.23
C GLY A 685 11.43 1.77 10.04
N ARG A 686 12.17 0.67 9.85
CA ARG A 686 13.26 0.59 8.85
C ARG A 686 13.30 -0.74 8.11
N SER A 687 13.28 -0.66 6.78
CA SER A 687 13.65 -1.76 5.90
C SER A 687 15.17 -1.78 5.79
N LEU A 688 15.79 -2.91 6.15
CA LEU A 688 17.24 -3.10 6.10
C LEU A 688 17.67 -3.85 4.84
N ALA A 689 16.73 -4.31 4.01
CA ALA A 689 17.02 -5.08 2.79
C ALA A 689 17.91 -4.36 1.76
N ALA A 690 18.01 -3.02 1.85
CA ALA A 690 18.90 -2.21 1.01
C ALA A 690 20.28 -1.95 1.63
N LEU A 691 20.49 -2.31 2.90
CA LEU A 691 21.79 -2.18 3.57
C LEU A 691 22.84 -3.01 2.80
N PRO A 692 24.04 -2.46 2.56
CA PRO A 692 25.11 -3.19 1.89
C PRO A 692 25.40 -4.56 2.53
N HIS A 693 25.72 -5.53 1.70
CA HIS A 693 25.92 -6.91 2.14
C HIS A 693 27.07 -7.06 3.13
N ASP A 694 28.13 -6.26 3.05
CA ASP A 694 29.21 -6.25 4.03
C ASP A 694 28.75 -5.78 5.42
N GLU A 695 27.93 -4.73 5.50
CA GLU A 695 27.34 -4.28 6.76
C GLU A 695 26.34 -5.30 7.33
N GLN A 696 25.46 -5.86 6.49
CA GLN A 696 24.53 -6.94 6.84
C GLN A 696 25.27 -8.14 7.46
N LEU A 697 26.33 -8.56 6.79
CA LEU A 697 27.13 -9.71 7.16
C LEU A 697 27.92 -9.48 8.45
N ALA A 698 28.37 -8.24 8.71
CA ALA A 698 29.00 -7.88 9.98
C ALA A 698 28.03 -7.95 11.16
N LEU A 699 26.79 -7.47 11.00
CA LEU A 699 25.74 -7.60 12.02
C LEU A 699 25.43 -9.06 12.32
N ILE A 700 25.37 -9.89 11.28
CA ILE A 700 25.12 -11.33 11.40
C ILE A 700 26.29 -12.04 12.07
N ASP A 701 27.54 -11.70 11.71
CA ASP A 701 28.71 -12.31 12.34
C ASP A 701 28.72 -12.04 13.85
N ARG A 702 28.44 -10.79 14.27
CA ARG A 702 28.25 -10.46 15.68
C ARG A 702 27.12 -11.26 16.32
N LEU A 703 25.99 -11.42 15.64
CA LEU A 703 24.90 -12.27 16.13
C LEU A 703 25.36 -13.73 16.35
N VAL A 704 26.15 -14.28 15.44
CA VAL A 704 26.68 -15.65 15.57
C VAL A 704 27.73 -15.77 16.69
N GLU A 705 28.58 -14.76 16.87
CA GLU A 705 29.56 -14.70 17.97
C GLU A 705 28.90 -14.78 19.35
N HIS A 706 27.68 -14.27 19.46
CA HIS A 706 26.85 -14.27 20.68
C HIS A 706 25.84 -15.43 20.74
N ASP A 707 25.93 -16.44 19.86
CA ASP A 707 25.11 -17.64 19.96
C ASP A 707 25.74 -18.70 20.88
N GLY A 708 25.30 -18.72 22.14
CA GLY A 708 25.69 -19.78 23.09
C GLY A 708 25.10 -21.16 22.78
N SER A 709 24.14 -21.29 21.86
CA SER A 709 23.43 -22.54 21.58
C SER A 709 24.06 -23.40 20.47
N GLY A 710 24.94 -22.82 19.66
CA GLY A 710 25.55 -23.49 18.50
C GLY A 710 24.58 -23.76 17.34
N LEU A 711 23.42 -23.10 17.34
CA LEU A 711 22.44 -23.12 16.25
C LEU A 711 22.93 -22.30 15.06
N LEU A 712 23.49 -21.12 15.32
CA LEU A 712 23.86 -20.16 14.29
C LEU A 712 25.21 -20.50 13.67
N ARG A 713 25.35 -20.14 12.39
CA ARG A 713 26.55 -20.38 11.62
C ARG A 713 26.85 -19.18 10.71
N THR A 714 28.10 -18.73 10.74
CA THR A 714 28.60 -17.70 9.81
C THR A 714 28.64 -18.21 8.37
N THR A 715 28.37 -17.34 7.41
CA THR A 715 28.48 -17.65 5.98
C THR A 715 29.88 -17.34 5.47
N ARG A 716 30.61 -18.35 4.97
CA ARG A 716 31.92 -18.13 4.32
C ARG A 716 31.72 -17.20 3.13
N ARG A 717 32.59 -16.20 2.99
CA ARG A 717 32.48 -15.22 1.91
C ARG A 717 33.82 -14.72 1.38
N LEU A 718 33.81 -14.20 0.16
CA LEU A 718 34.94 -13.53 -0.49
C LEU A 718 34.41 -12.34 -1.32
N TYR A 719 35.12 -11.21 -1.29
CA TYR A 719 34.81 -10.05 -2.13
C TYR A 719 35.61 -10.09 -3.43
N VAL A 720 34.94 -9.79 -4.53
CA VAL A 720 35.53 -9.77 -5.86
C VAL A 720 35.27 -8.40 -6.50
N ASP A 721 36.34 -7.78 -7.00
CA ASP A 721 36.26 -6.68 -7.95
C ASP A 721 36.09 -7.28 -9.35
N THR A 722 34.99 -6.96 -10.01
CA THR A 722 34.61 -7.56 -11.30
C THR A 722 35.47 -7.08 -12.45
N ALA A 723 36.17 -5.96 -12.30
CA ALA A 723 37.07 -5.41 -13.31
C ALA A 723 38.54 -5.80 -13.11
N ASP A 724 38.90 -6.34 -11.94
CA ASP A 724 40.25 -6.82 -11.65
C ASP A 724 40.40 -8.33 -11.96
N PRO A 725 41.20 -8.71 -12.97
CA PRO A 725 41.42 -10.11 -13.33
C PRO A 725 42.01 -10.95 -12.19
N GLU A 726 42.82 -10.37 -11.30
CA GLU A 726 43.39 -11.12 -10.17
C GLU A 726 42.33 -11.42 -9.11
N SER A 727 41.48 -10.44 -8.79
CA SER A 727 40.34 -10.61 -7.91
C SER A 727 39.34 -11.63 -8.44
N VAL A 728 39.03 -11.58 -9.75
CA VAL A 728 38.17 -12.57 -10.42
C VAL A 728 38.75 -13.97 -10.31
N ARG A 729 40.06 -14.13 -10.56
CA ARG A 729 40.75 -15.42 -10.41
C ARG A 729 40.67 -15.95 -8.97
N ALA A 730 40.90 -15.09 -7.98
CA ALA A 730 40.75 -15.46 -6.57
C ALA A 730 39.32 -15.95 -6.24
N GLY A 731 38.30 -15.30 -6.82
CA GLY A 731 36.90 -15.73 -6.73
C GLY A 731 36.64 -17.12 -7.32
N VAL A 732 37.23 -17.41 -8.48
CA VAL A 732 37.14 -18.73 -9.13
C VAL A 732 37.84 -19.79 -8.27
N ASP A 733 39.06 -19.52 -7.80
CA ASP A 733 39.85 -20.48 -7.02
C ASP A 733 39.17 -20.82 -5.69
N TRP A 734 38.61 -19.82 -5.01
CA TRP A 734 37.83 -20.01 -3.78
C TRP A 734 36.60 -20.89 -4.01
N TRP A 735 35.88 -20.67 -5.11
CA TRP A 735 34.73 -21.50 -5.48
C TRP A 735 35.13 -22.94 -5.84
N LEU A 736 36.25 -23.13 -6.56
CA LEU A 736 36.78 -24.46 -6.88
C LEU A 736 37.19 -25.23 -5.61
N GLU A 737 37.86 -24.56 -4.68
CA GLU A 737 38.23 -25.14 -3.38
C GLU A 737 36.99 -25.57 -2.59
N MET A 738 36.00 -24.68 -2.44
CA MET A 738 34.79 -24.95 -1.68
C MET A 738 33.96 -26.08 -2.29
N THR A 739 33.73 -26.05 -3.60
CA THR A 739 32.94 -27.08 -4.29
C THR A 739 33.69 -28.41 -4.38
N GLY A 740 35.02 -28.39 -4.48
CA GLY A 740 35.87 -29.59 -4.39
C GLY A 740 35.78 -30.30 -3.03
N ARG A 741 35.57 -29.54 -1.95
CA ARG A 741 35.30 -30.06 -0.59
C ARG A 741 33.85 -30.48 -0.37
N GLY A 742 32.98 -30.31 -1.35
CA GLY A 742 31.59 -30.75 -1.30
C GLY A 742 30.56 -29.70 -0.90
N GLY A 743 30.91 -28.42 -0.93
CA GLY A 743 29.91 -27.35 -0.89
C GLY A 743 29.03 -27.35 -2.15
N GLU A 744 27.79 -26.87 -2.04
CA GLU A 744 26.89 -26.77 -3.19
C GLU A 744 27.44 -25.81 -4.24
N GLY A 745 28.04 -24.69 -3.82
CA GLY A 745 28.50 -23.63 -4.69
C GLY A 745 28.43 -22.29 -3.97
N MET A 746 28.21 -21.21 -4.72
CA MET A 746 28.11 -19.88 -4.16
C MET A 746 26.94 -19.09 -4.73
N VAL A 747 26.55 -18.05 -4.02
CA VAL A 747 25.68 -16.98 -4.52
C VAL A 747 26.54 -15.72 -4.65
N VAL A 748 26.64 -15.20 -5.87
CA VAL A 748 27.31 -13.91 -6.15
C VAL A 748 26.28 -12.81 -6.04
N LYS A 749 26.52 -11.81 -5.21
CA LYS A 749 25.62 -10.68 -4.99
C LYS A 749 26.36 -9.36 -5.16
N PRO A 750 25.74 -8.28 -5.66
CA PRO A 750 26.33 -6.95 -5.58
C PRO A 750 26.61 -6.58 -4.12
N VAL A 751 27.68 -5.83 -3.81
CA VAL A 751 27.91 -5.39 -2.42
C VAL A 751 26.81 -4.44 -1.95
N GLY A 752 26.38 -3.48 -2.79
CA GLY A 752 25.15 -2.73 -2.52
C GLY A 752 23.95 -3.63 -2.73
N ALA A 753 23.12 -3.91 -1.71
CA ALA A 753 22.07 -4.94 -1.84
C ALA A 753 21.01 -4.63 -2.91
N VAL A 754 20.69 -3.35 -3.13
CA VAL A 754 19.75 -2.89 -4.17
C VAL A 754 20.49 -2.03 -5.20
N VAL A 755 20.80 -2.59 -6.37
CA VAL A 755 21.53 -1.89 -7.45
C VAL A 755 20.68 -1.74 -8.70
N ARG A 756 20.91 -0.64 -9.44
CA ARG A 756 20.34 -0.39 -10.76
C ARG A 756 21.43 -0.30 -11.83
N ASP A 757 21.12 -0.79 -13.02
CA ASP A 757 21.97 -0.66 -14.20
C ASP A 757 22.00 0.78 -14.73
N GLY A 758 22.82 1.04 -15.76
CA GLY A 758 22.93 2.35 -16.40
C GLY A 758 21.64 2.87 -17.05
N GLN A 759 20.58 2.05 -17.15
CA GLN A 759 19.26 2.42 -17.64
C GLN A 759 18.22 2.51 -16.51
N GLY A 760 18.64 2.42 -15.25
CA GLY A 760 17.77 2.53 -14.07
C GLY A 760 16.98 1.26 -13.74
N ARG A 761 17.29 0.12 -14.36
CA ARG A 761 16.61 -1.16 -14.10
C ARG A 761 17.29 -1.91 -12.95
N LEU A 762 16.51 -2.60 -12.13
CA LEU A 762 17.07 -3.44 -11.05
C LEU A 762 17.98 -4.52 -11.61
N VAL A 763 19.15 -4.67 -11.00
CA VAL A 763 20.10 -5.75 -11.27
C VAL A 763 19.69 -7.01 -10.49
N GLN A 764 20.14 -8.20 -10.93
CA GLN A 764 19.88 -9.45 -10.20
C GLN A 764 20.41 -9.37 -8.76
N PRO A 765 19.57 -9.62 -7.74
CA PRO A 765 19.97 -9.52 -6.33
C PRO A 765 20.96 -10.61 -5.91
N GLY A 766 21.00 -11.71 -6.67
CA GLY A 766 21.97 -12.77 -6.50
C GLY A 766 21.96 -13.72 -7.68
N ILE A 767 23.14 -14.12 -8.14
CA ILE A 767 23.34 -15.12 -9.18
C ILE A 767 23.94 -16.36 -8.51
N LYS A 768 23.21 -17.48 -8.53
CA LYS A 768 23.76 -18.76 -8.05
C LYS A 768 24.71 -19.37 -9.08
N CYS A 769 25.84 -19.86 -8.59
CA CYS A 769 26.84 -20.60 -9.35
C CYS A 769 27.15 -21.90 -8.61
N ARG A 770 26.55 -23.00 -9.07
CA ARG A 770 26.60 -24.29 -8.39
C ARG A 770 27.76 -25.16 -8.88
N GLY A 771 28.36 -25.89 -7.96
CA GLY A 771 29.48 -26.79 -8.21
C GLY A 771 29.11 -27.94 -9.15
N ARG A 772 30.11 -28.41 -9.90
CA ARG A 772 29.96 -29.50 -10.87
C ARG A 772 29.38 -30.78 -10.24
N GLU A 773 29.88 -31.19 -9.08
CA GLU A 773 29.39 -32.42 -8.43
C GLU A 773 27.99 -32.24 -7.84
N TYR A 774 27.65 -31.05 -7.35
CA TYR A 774 26.31 -30.74 -6.87
C TYR A 774 25.27 -30.85 -8.00
N LEU A 775 25.58 -30.31 -9.18
CA LEU A 775 24.65 -30.28 -10.31
C LEU A 775 24.23 -31.69 -10.80
N ARG A 776 24.91 -32.76 -10.40
CA ARG A 776 24.45 -34.15 -10.60
C ARG A 776 23.09 -34.39 -9.96
N ILE A 777 22.88 -33.82 -8.78
CA ILE A 777 21.64 -33.93 -8.02
C ILE A 777 20.48 -33.32 -8.83
N ILE A 778 20.74 -32.24 -9.58
CA ILE A 778 19.72 -31.47 -10.29
C ILE A 778 19.50 -31.97 -11.72
N TYR A 779 20.58 -32.22 -12.47
CA TYR A 779 20.54 -32.57 -13.90
C TYR A 779 20.65 -34.08 -14.16
N GLY A 780 20.84 -34.87 -13.11
CA GLY A 780 20.97 -36.32 -13.17
C GLY A 780 22.43 -36.79 -13.14
N PRO A 781 22.66 -38.09 -12.87
CA PRO A 781 24.00 -38.64 -12.68
C PRO A 781 24.91 -38.43 -13.90
N GLU A 782 24.36 -38.58 -15.10
CA GLU A 782 25.12 -38.60 -16.37
C GLU A 782 25.24 -37.22 -17.05
N TYR A 783 24.91 -36.12 -16.36
CA TYR A 783 24.81 -34.81 -17.01
C TYR A 783 26.16 -34.25 -17.53
N THR A 784 27.27 -34.67 -16.92
CA THR A 784 28.65 -34.28 -17.25
C THR A 784 29.17 -34.88 -18.55
N ARG A 785 28.47 -35.88 -19.12
CA ARG A 785 28.85 -36.49 -20.39
C ARG A 785 28.82 -35.44 -21.51
N PRO A 786 29.80 -35.39 -22.43
CA PRO A 786 29.90 -34.34 -23.45
C PRO A 786 28.60 -34.12 -24.24
N GLU A 787 27.94 -35.20 -24.65
CA GLU A 787 26.68 -35.17 -25.41
C GLU A 787 25.51 -34.59 -24.60
N ASN A 788 25.46 -34.84 -23.29
CA ASN A 788 24.41 -34.33 -22.41
C ASN A 788 24.69 -32.88 -22.03
N LEU A 789 25.95 -32.57 -21.68
CA LEU A 789 26.37 -31.22 -21.33
C LEU A 789 26.13 -30.26 -22.49
N ALA A 790 26.53 -30.62 -23.72
CA ALA A 790 26.27 -29.81 -24.91
C ALA A 790 24.78 -29.50 -25.13
N ARG A 791 23.90 -30.49 -24.91
CA ARG A 791 22.44 -30.28 -24.98
C ARG A 791 21.94 -29.34 -23.90
N LEU A 792 22.41 -29.52 -22.66
CA LEU A 792 22.00 -28.70 -21.51
C LEU A 792 22.50 -27.26 -21.60
N ARG A 793 23.57 -27.00 -22.38
CA ARG A 793 24.06 -25.64 -22.60
C ARG A 793 23.03 -24.72 -23.27
N SER A 794 22.11 -25.29 -24.06
CA SER A 794 21.04 -24.57 -24.77
C SER A 794 19.80 -24.27 -23.91
N ARG A 795 19.99 -23.86 -22.65
CA ARG A 795 18.88 -23.57 -21.70
C ARG A 795 18.44 -22.09 -21.75
N PHE A 796 17.13 -21.86 -21.62
CA PHE A 796 16.55 -20.51 -21.64
C PHE A 796 16.41 -19.94 -20.23
N LEU A 797 17.16 -18.87 -19.92
CA LEU A 797 17.23 -18.28 -18.57
C LEU A 797 16.36 -17.03 -18.37
N ASN A 798 15.91 -16.40 -19.45
CA ASN A 798 15.30 -15.07 -19.38
C ASN A 798 14.02 -15.05 -18.54
N HIS A 799 13.20 -16.11 -18.61
CA HIS A 799 11.98 -16.19 -17.81
C HIS A 799 12.29 -16.24 -16.31
N LYS A 800 13.24 -17.09 -15.88
CA LYS A 800 13.68 -17.18 -14.48
C LYS A 800 14.31 -15.88 -13.98
N ARG A 801 15.14 -15.22 -14.81
CA ARG A 801 15.75 -13.92 -14.49
C ARG A 801 14.71 -12.81 -14.31
N SER A 802 13.67 -12.80 -15.16
CA SER A 802 12.56 -11.85 -15.04
C SER A 802 11.71 -12.10 -13.80
N LEU A 803 11.41 -13.37 -13.49
CA LEU A 803 10.72 -13.76 -12.25
C LEU A 803 11.50 -13.30 -11.01
N ALA A 804 12.80 -13.59 -10.94
CA ALA A 804 13.65 -13.20 -9.82
C ALA A 804 13.60 -11.69 -9.55
N ILE A 805 13.67 -10.85 -10.58
CA ILE A 805 13.60 -9.39 -10.40
C ILE A 805 12.20 -8.95 -9.94
N ARG A 806 11.13 -9.48 -10.55
CA ARG A 806 9.75 -9.12 -10.18
C ARG A 806 9.43 -9.53 -8.74
N GLU A 807 9.78 -10.74 -8.36
CA GLU A 807 9.59 -11.23 -6.99
C GLU A 807 10.46 -10.45 -6.00
N TYR A 808 11.70 -10.09 -6.38
CA TYR A 808 12.56 -9.28 -5.53
C TYR A 808 11.97 -7.89 -5.29
N ALA A 809 11.45 -7.24 -6.33
CA ALA A 809 10.79 -5.94 -6.20
C ALA A 809 9.53 -6.01 -5.32
N LEU A 810 8.76 -7.11 -5.39
CA LEU A 810 7.62 -7.35 -4.50
C LEU A 810 8.08 -7.61 -3.06
N GLY A 811 9.12 -8.41 -2.87
CA GLY A 811 9.71 -8.67 -1.55
C GLY A 811 10.19 -7.38 -0.88
N LEU A 812 10.94 -6.53 -1.61
CA LEU A 812 11.36 -5.22 -1.12
C LEU A 812 10.17 -4.31 -0.78
N GLU A 813 9.15 -4.28 -1.64
CA GLU A 813 7.94 -3.49 -1.38
C GLU A 813 7.21 -3.97 -0.12
N ALA A 814 7.10 -5.28 0.09
CA ALA A 814 6.50 -5.85 1.30
C ALA A 814 7.26 -5.41 2.57
N LEU A 815 8.60 -5.46 2.52
CA LEU A 815 9.46 -5.04 3.64
C LEU A 815 9.36 -3.54 3.91
N ASP A 816 9.35 -2.70 2.88
CA ASP A 816 9.21 -1.25 3.06
C ASP A 816 7.83 -0.88 3.61
N ARG A 817 6.76 -1.56 3.17
CA ARG A 817 5.39 -1.39 3.70
C ARG A 817 5.32 -1.83 5.17
N LEU A 818 5.95 -2.96 5.50
CA LEU A 818 6.02 -3.48 6.86
C LEU A 818 6.76 -2.50 7.78
N ALA A 819 7.93 -2.03 7.36
CA ALA A 819 8.75 -1.08 8.11
C ALA A 819 8.01 0.25 8.33
N GLY A 820 7.31 0.76 7.30
CA GLY A 820 6.52 1.99 7.36
C GLY A 820 5.18 1.89 8.11
N GLY A 821 4.86 0.72 8.67
CA GLY A 821 3.61 0.49 9.39
C GLY A 821 2.37 0.60 8.50
N GLU A 822 2.47 0.27 7.20
CA GLU A 822 1.29 0.15 6.35
C GLU A 822 0.40 -1.03 6.82
N PRO A 823 -0.91 -1.00 6.52
CA PRO A 823 -1.82 -2.09 6.87
C PRO A 823 -1.38 -3.47 6.34
N LEU A 824 -1.76 -4.54 7.05
CA LEU A 824 -1.38 -5.90 6.67
C LEU A 824 -1.80 -6.25 5.23
N TRP A 825 -3.01 -5.87 4.81
CA TRP A 825 -3.47 -6.13 3.44
C TRP A 825 -2.57 -5.48 2.38
N ARG A 826 -1.98 -4.30 2.65
CA ARG A 826 -1.00 -3.65 1.76
C ARG A 826 0.29 -4.43 1.70
N VAL A 827 0.81 -4.91 2.84
CA VAL A 827 1.98 -5.78 2.87
C VAL A 827 1.69 -7.06 2.06
N HIS A 828 0.50 -7.65 2.26
CA HIS A 828 0.10 -8.89 1.63
C HIS A 828 -0.22 -8.80 0.15
N GLU A 829 -0.62 -7.64 -0.39
CA GLU A 829 -0.66 -7.47 -1.85
C GLU A 829 0.66 -7.88 -2.49
N ALA A 830 1.79 -7.50 -1.89
CA ALA A 830 3.12 -7.82 -2.38
C ALA A 830 3.52 -9.27 -2.06
N VAL A 831 3.26 -9.75 -0.84
CA VAL A 831 3.56 -11.14 -0.41
C VAL A 831 2.80 -12.16 -1.27
N PHE A 832 1.50 -11.98 -1.46
CA PHE A 832 0.71 -12.83 -2.37
C PHE A 832 1.18 -12.70 -3.81
N GLY A 833 1.65 -11.52 -4.21
CA GLY A 833 2.28 -11.31 -5.51
C GLY A 833 3.46 -12.25 -5.70
N VAL A 834 4.40 -12.34 -4.73
CA VAL A 834 5.55 -13.27 -4.81
C VAL A 834 5.06 -14.70 -4.95
N LEU A 835 4.14 -15.13 -4.08
CA LEU A 835 3.62 -16.51 -4.09
C LEU A 835 2.91 -16.86 -5.40
N ALA A 836 2.21 -15.90 -6.00
CA ALA A 836 1.53 -16.07 -7.27
C ALA A 836 2.52 -16.16 -8.44
N LEU A 837 3.58 -15.36 -8.43
CA LEU A 837 4.64 -15.46 -9.45
C LEU A 837 5.39 -16.78 -9.37
N GLU A 838 5.58 -17.32 -8.17
CA GLU A 838 6.19 -18.64 -7.95
C GLU A 838 5.35 -19.80 -8.52
N SER A 839 4.06 -19.60 -8.79
CA SER A 839 3.24 -20.59 -9.50
C SER A 839 3.35 -20.51 -11.03
N GLU A 840 4.11 -19.54 -11.59
CA GLU A 840 4.41 -19.51 -13.03
C GLU A 840 5.31 -20.71 -13.40
N PRO A 841 4.98 -21.46 -14.47
CA PRO A 841 5.75 -22.63 -14.86
C PRO A 841 7.14 -22.23 -15.36
N VAL A 842 8.17 -22.69 -14.65
CA VAL A 842 9.58 -22.49 -15.01
C VAL A 842 10.35 -23.81 -14.91
N ASP A 843 11.46 -23.94 -15.62
CA ASP A 843 12.34 -25.10 -15.51
C ASP A 843 12.83 -25.25 -14.05
N PRO A 844 12.45 -26.34 -13.34
CA PRO A 844 12.74 -26.51 -11.92
C PRO A 844 14.22 -26.76 -11.63
N ARG A 845 15.02 -27.03 -12.67
CA ARG A 845 16.48 -27.22 -12.54
C ARG A 845 17.21 -25.90 -12.37
N LEU A 846 16.58 -24.79 -12.77
CA LEU A 846 17.20 -23.47 -12.84
C LEU A 846 17.46 -22.88 -11.48
#